data_AF-A0A969B427-F1
#
_entry.id   AF-A0A969B427-F1
#
_cell.length_a   1.000
_cell.length_b   1.000
_cell.length_c   1.000
_cell.angle_alpha   90.00
_cell.angle_beta   90.00
_cell.angle_gamma   90.00
#
_symmetry.space_group_name_H-M   'P 1'
#
loop_
_entity.id
_entity.type
_entity.pdbx_description
1 polymer ?
#
loop_
_entity_poly.entity_id
_entity_poly.type
_entity_poly.pdbx_seq_one_letter_code
_entity_poly.pdbx_strand_id
1 'polypeptide(L)'
;MGDFKAFMMALGYIISGQNLLSGFGVSTEETIDILMKFFFKSQNLLKGPLVDDVPLSEVLPIRNYTPAPDERNYIEWLIDAASTSHNTLRRQEGFKEGKIPSAMLYLMLHHALDLNFVEVSLKLHLQAELINNNQLIMAKQEPAYIHVAENVKQSESKWNYLYKKESKITGNQDLEIGEYIPKVIKTHVATAYLKEQVEALTHLQHASTASLERAFVEHIDLCTYRLDAWKNGILNYQLTMMRQQGPNDNDEIPYRRGVYIGAYGILEGVKSEHKNLSEIKRLDDDIKDSFLDPDHALYRDDTNGGYIAAPSLNHAVTAAVLRNGYMENASQANPDLLSVNLSSERVRKALGLIEGIRGGQSLSELLGYQLERGLHDGYPGLEMDVYIYELRRAFPLRANKHSDTRTPANTPIEEIEARNVVDGLSLINHLKTQSANAVYPYGKSLSTDGLTTPMINAIKAEVNNIRDLNDAVSDVAIAESVHQVVQGNYDRGAATLNTYSKGTFPPIPDVVQTPRSGVNLTHRLGIHLESGLNPLTSPTAYPMTPRAKGEPALNKWLAGLLPDPDSVACKVSYYDHASASFKEEEVTQHMLKIQGIDLLYTLNIDMEQAVAQIDDQVIQYIRDNFTVRPDAEINIKYMDKIPGKTSLFELSAMINSLRSLVLNCRPLQAQDVTKPTEAKEEDTSQWQLDIQRIALNKSGLESIMANANPLKATISGFTDAEPLDIVQIINQSNTWANSVLAILKEALAYGNPQAAIGSVHDGKASLFRLVMKRVNETIERFEAKLVSSQQKIDEANLALTEEEKIALLALAEREIKTENTFPAPATAAAYLALLNTQKGLFINKMNALKSIADTSNTSLTSLYNALEAVLPLSEFDTEEIDLAPIQNQIVLFCVDLVSRLQLLVNDLNVRIAKVDGFLAEHAATADSRKQVQALENAGKAIFGDDYKMFHEFTIDAEQASEWHNAYLAKAQLLNHIQTTGGVDFPLDDWLYGLARVREKLHHWENITFLNEAFGKPELQLHPIQLPHIPNDHWLGLDYPEDFEINDDKLLYTAYYPAPFDASKNQCGLLIDEWTELIPSKKETAGVTFHYDRPNSEPPQVMLLAMPTDFRGEWQWSDLVDAIHETMDMAKKRAIEPDHVDDSSYARFLPATISSAQTIPLAPSLNYSFNNLVHEILLKNGN
;
A
#
# COMPACT_ATOMS: atom_id res chain seq x y z
N MET A 1 -21.36 -40.59 -81.62
CA MET A 1 -21.27 -40.79 -80.15
C MET A 1 -20.34 -39.78 -79.48
N GLY A 2 -19.27 -39.32 -80.13
CA GLY A 2 -18.47 -38.18 -79.66
C GLY A 2 -19.30 -36.90 -79.50
N ASP A 3 -20.08 -36.53 -80.51
CA ASP A 3 -20.82 -35.26 -80.54
C ASP A 3 -21.86 -35.14 -79.42
N PHE A 4 -22.54 -36.24 -79.06
CA PHE A 4 -23.48 -36.24 -77.92
C PHE A 4 -22.75 -36.06 -76.58
N LYS A 5 -21.56 -36.65 -76.41
CA LYS A 5 -20.74 -36.40 -75.22
C LYS A 5 -20.20 -34.96 -75.18
N ALA A 6 -19.80 -34.40 -76.33
CA ALA A 6 -19.37 -33.02 -76.44
C ALA A 6 -20.52 -32.05 -76.12
N PHE A 7 -21.73 -32.31 -76.63
CA PHE A 7 -22.94 -31.52 -76.35
C PHE A 7 -23.36 -31.57 -74.87
N MET A 8 -23.34 -32.76 -74.24
CA MET A 8 -23.62 -32.90 -72.81
C MET A 8 -22.55 -32.23 -71.93
N MET A 9 -21.27 -32.27 -72.33
CA MET A 9 -20.22 -31.49 -71.64
C MET A 9 -20.45 -29.99 -71.81
N ALA A 10 -20.77 -29.51 -73.02
CA ALA A 10 -21.06 -28.10 -73.30
C ALA A 10 -22.19 -27.54 -72.42
N LEU A 11 -23.31 -28.25 -72.33
CA LEU A 11 -24.42 -27.93 -71.42
C LEU A 11 -23.97 -27.91 -69.96
N GLY A 12 -23.16 -28.88 -69.52
CA GLY A 12 -22.58 -28.90 -68.18
C GLY A 12 -21.67 -27.70 -67.89
N TYR A 13 -20.87 -27.26 -68.86
CA TYR A 13 -20.03 -26.07 -68.74
C TYR A 13 -20.86 -24.78 -68.62
N ILE A 14 -21.89 -24.61 -69.45
CA ILE A 14 -22.79 -23.45 -69.42
C ILE A 14 -23.55 -23.38 -68.09
N ILE A 15 -24.16 -24.50 -67.66
CA ILE A 15 -24.91 -24.58 -66.39
C ILE A 15 -23.97 -24.32 -65.20
N SER A 16 -22.75 -24.85 -65.22
CA SER A 16 -21.75 -24.59 -64.17
C SER A 16 -21.35 -23.12 -64.09
N GLY A 17 -21.22 -22.42 -65.22
CA GLY A 17 -20.95 -20.99 -65.27
C GLY A 17 -22.14 -20.15 -64.80
N GLN A 18 -23.35 -20.48 -65.25
CA GLN A 18 -24.59 -19.82 -64.81
C GLN A 18 -24.84 -20.01 -63.30
N ASN A 19 -24.58 -21.20 -62.75
CA ASN A 19 -24.68 -21.44 -61.32
C ASN A 19 -23.70 -20.56 -60.53
N LEU A 20 -22.45 -20.43 -60.98
CA LEU A 20 -21.46 -19.55 -60.34
C LEU A 20 -21.93 -18.08 -60.37
N LEU A 21 -22.40 -17.60 -61.51
CA LEU A 21 -22.96 -16.24 -61.66
C LEU A 21 -24.19 -16.02 -60.77
N SER A 22 -25.07 -17.01 -60.65
CA SER A 22 -26.23 -16.96 -59.75
C SER A 22 -25.83 -16.90 -58.27
N GLY A 23 -24.74 -17.57 -57.89
CA GLY A 23 -24.15 -17.46 -56.54
C GLY A 23 -23.57 -16.07 -56.24
N PHE A 24 -23.23 -15.30 -57.28
CA PHE A 24 -22.87 -13.89 -57.20
C PHE A 24 -24.05 -12.92 -57.39
N GLY A 25 -25.30 -13.42 -57.43
CA GLY A 25 -26.50 -12.60 -57.59
C GLY A 25 -26.74 -12.08 -59.02
N VAL A 26 -25.96 -12.52 -60.00
CA VAL A 26 -26.12 -12.11 -61.40
C VAL A 26 -27.14 -13.02 -62.08
N SER A 27 -28.32 -12.46 -62.39
CA SER A 27 -29.36 -13.12 -63.18
C SER A 27 -29.48 -12.44 -64.56
N THR A 28 -29.08 -13.14 -65.61
CA THR A 28 -29.24 -12.69 -67.00
C THR A 28 -30.17 -13.63 -67.76
N GLU A 29 -31.14 -13.08 -68.48
CA GLU A 29 -32.00 -13.88 -69.38
C GLU A 29 -31.25 -14.34 -70.64
N GLU A 30 -30.24 -13.58 -71.06
CA GLU A 30 -29.32 -13.96 -72.14
C GLU A 30 -28.12 -14.77 -71.60
N THR A 31 -27.66 -15.74 -72.39
CA THR A 31 -26.45 -16.52 -72.07
C THR A 31 -25.21 -15.75 -72.49
N ILE A 32 -24.31 -15.47 -71.54
CA ILE A 32 -23.09 -14.70 -71.80
C ILE A 32 -22.20 -15.42 -72.81
N ASP A 33 -21.79 -14.70 -73.84
CA ASP A 33 -21.12 -15.21 -75.03
C ASP A 33 -19.83 -16.02 -74.76
N ILE A 34 -19.11 -15.70 -73.66
CA ILE A 34 -17.91 -16.43 -73.22
C ILE A 34 -18.21 -17.87 -72.77
N LEU A 35 -19.39 -18.12 -72.19
CA LEU A 35 -19.82 -19.46 -71.77
C LEU A 35 -20.13 -20.38 -72.97
N MET A 36 -20.33 -19.78 -74.15
CA MET A 36 -20.53 -20.49 -75.42
C MET A 36 -19.21 -20.78 -76.16
N LYS A 37 -18.05 -20.37 -75.63
CA LYS A 37 -16.73 -20.64 -76.22
C LYS A 37 -16.08 -21.85 -75.55
N PHE A 38 -15.35 -22.65 -76.33
CA PHE A 38 -14.51 -23.73 -75.81
C PHE A 38 -13.05 -23.30 -75.79
N PHE A 39 -12.43 -23.40 -74.62
CA PHE A 39 -10.99 -23.18 -74.46
C PHE A 39 -10.26 -24.52 -74.60
N PHE A 40 -9.13 -24.52 -75.32
CA PHE A 40 -8.27 -25.71 -75.39
C PHE A 40 -7.55 -25.92 -74.05
N LYS A 41 -7.35 -27.17 -73.65
CA LYS A 41 -6.65 -27.52 -72.38
C LYS A 41 -5.16 -27.13 -72.36
N SER A 42 -4.62 -26.62 -73.47
CA SER A 42 -3.23 -26.21 -73.60
C SER A 42 -3.13 -24.91 -74.39
N GLN A 43 -2.43 -23.92 -73.84
CA GLN A 43 -2.13 -22.66 -74.51
C GLN A 43 -0.96 -22.79 -75.49
N ASN A 44 -1.02 -22.05 -76.60
CA ASN A 44 0.11 -21.92 -77.52
C ASN A 44 1.08 -20.86 -76.96
N LEU A 45 2.30 -21.28 -76.58
CA LEU A 45 3.31 -20.36 -76.09
C LEU A 45 3.65 -19.29 -77.13
N LEU A 46 3.69 -18.03 -76.67
CA LEU A 46 4.22 -16.90 -77.40
C LEU A 46 5.74 -16.94 -77.27
N LYS A 47 6.43 -17.14 -78.40
CA LYS A 47 7.88 -17.34 -78.53
C LYS A 47 8.55 -16.21 -79.32
N GLY A 48 7.78 -15.24 -79.81
CA GLY A 48 8.32 -14.04 -80.44
C GLY A 48 8.90 -13.06 -79.43
N PRO A 49 9.50 -11.96 -79.92
CA PRO A 49 10.04 -10.92 -79.05
C PRO A 49 8.98 -10.28 -78.16
N LEU A 50 9.33 -9.93 -76.92
CA LEU A 50 8.41 -9.28 -75.99
C LEU A 50 8.40 -7.76 -76.18
N VAL A 51 9.57 -7.12 -76.08
CA VAL A 51 9.78 -5.68 -76.27
C VAL A 51 10.49 -5.37 -77.60
N ASP A 52 11.56 -6.09 -77.90
CA ASP A 52 12.36 -5.94 -79.13
C ASP A 52 12.98 -7.30 -79.50
N ASP A 53 13.49 -7.45 -80.72
CA ASP A 53 14.16 -8.69 -81.17
C ASP A 53 15.68 -8.73 -80.88
N VAL A 54 16.16 -7.77 -80.06
CA VAL A 54 17.51 -7.72 -79.50
C VAL A 54 17.49 -8.11 -78.01
N PRO A 55 18.63 -8.59 -77.44
CA PRO A 55 18.72 -8.86 -76.01
C PRO A 55 18.43 -7.62 -75.15
N LEU A 56 17.77 -7.86 -74.02
CA LEU A 56 17.40 -6.83 -73.06
C LEU A 56 18.63 -6.07 -72.54
N SER A 57 18.48 -4.76 -72.37
CA SER A 57 19.51 -3.86 -71.89
C SER A 57 18.92 -2.86 -70.89
N GLU A 58 19.65 -2.61 -69.80
CA GLU A 58 19.33 -1.56 -68.84
C GLU A 58 19.57 -0.14 -69.40
N VAL A 59 20.33 -0.01 -70.50
CA VAL A 59 20.82 1.27 -71.02
C VAL A 59 20.36 1.55 -72.45
N LEU A 60 20.24 0.52 -73.31
CA LEU A 60 19.86 0.71 -74.70
C LEU A 60 18.32 0.73 -74.88
N PRO A 61 17.77 1.73 -75.59
CA PRO A 61 16.36 1.75 -75.98
C PRO A 61 16.09 0.78 -77.14
N ILE A 62 14.81 0.69 -77.56
CA ILE A 62 14.38 -0.05 -78.75
C ILE A 62 15.18 0.40 -79.99
N ARG A 63 15.57 -0.54 -80.85
CA ARG A 63 16.36 -0.25 -82.06
C ARG A 63 15.57 0.54 -83.13
N ASN A 64 16.30 1.12 -84.08
CA ASN A 64 15.69 1.86 -85.19
C ASN A 64 15.03 0.92 -86.22
N TYR A 65 13.71 1.06 -86.40
CA TYR A 65 12.87 0.25 -87.29
C TYR A 65 12.53 0.95 -88.63
N THR A 66 12.72 2.26 -88.78
CA THR A 66 12.52 3.01 -90.05
C THR A 66 13.84 3.30 -90.77
N PRO A 67 13.87 3.37 -92.11
CA PRO A 67 15.11 3.57 -92.89
C PRO A 67 15.67 4.99 -92.76
N ALA A 68 17.00 5.12 -92.89
CA ALA A 68 17.68 6.41 -92.93
C ALA A 68 17.22 7.28 -94.13
N PRO A 69 17.18 8.63 -94.01
CA PRO A 69 17.75 9.43 -92.91
C PRO A 69 16.86 9.54 -91.66
N ASP A 70 15.55 9.29 -91.78
CA ASP A 70 14.58 9.38 -90.67
C ASP A 70 14.54 8.08 -89.84
N GLU A 71 15.69 7.70 -89.26
CA GLU A 71 15.75 6.54 -88.37
C GLU A 71 15.06 6.80 -87.03
N ARG A 72 14.04 6.01 -86.73
CA ARG A 72 13.18 6.07 -85.54
C ARG A 72 12.91 4.66 -85.03
N ASN A 73 12.66 4.53 -83.73
CA ASN A 73 12.14 3.29 -83.16
C ASN A 73 10.62 3.15 -83.42
N TYR A 74 10.04 1.99 -83.11
CA TYR A 74 8.63 1.77 -83.43
C TYR A 74 7.65 2.58 -82.56
N ILE A 75 8.05 3.04 -81.36
CA ILE A 75 7.20 3.89 -80.50
C ILE A 75 7.15 5.32 -81.06
N GLU A 76 8.29 5.85 -81.48
CA GLU A 76 8.38 7.13 -82.21
C GLU A 76 7.50 7.09 -83.48
N TRP A 77 7.60 6.01 -84.28
CA TRP A 77 6.74 5.82 -85.44
C TRP A 77 5.24 5.76 -85.07
N LEU A 78 4.86 5.13 -83.96
CA LEU A 78 3.46 5.10 -83.49
C LEU A 78 2.94 6.49 -83.09
N ILE A 79 3.77 7.29 -82.41
CA ILE A 79 3.45 8.69 -82.05
C ILE A 79 3.23 9.53 -83.31
N ASP A 80 4.12 9.42 -84.29
CA ASP A 80 4.02 10.13 -85.56
C ASP A 80 2.78 9.69 -86.36
N ALA A 81 2.53 8.38 -86.49
CA ALA A 81 1.39 7.84 -87.20
C ALA A 81 0.06 8.30 -86.57
N ALA A 82 -0.08 8.18 -85.24
CA ALA A 82 -1.27 8.65 -84.51
C ALA A 82 -1.45 10.18 -84.57
N SER A 83 -0.36 10.94 -84.69
CA SER A 83 -0.41 12.40 -84.81
C SER A 83 -0.66 12.91 -86.24
N THR A 84 -0.62 12.03 -87.25
CA THR A 84 -0.70 12.43 -88.67
C THR A 84 -1.90 11.85 -89.41
N SER A 85 -2.08 10.53 -89.41
CA SER A 85 -3.16 9.85 -90.15
C SER A 85 -3.43 8.45 -89.60
N HIS A 86 -4.72 8.15 -89.36
CA HIS A 86 -5.17 6.79 -89.04
C HIS A 86 -4.80 5.77 -90.13
N ASN A 87 -4.80 6.17 -91.41
CA ASN A 87 -4.42 5.27 -92.49
C ASN A 87 -2.95 4.84 -92.41
N THR A 88 -2.03 5.74 -92.02
CA THR A 88 -0.62 5.40 -91.77
C THR A 88 -0.50 4.37 -90.66
N LEU A 89 -1.20 4.59 -89.54
CA LEU A 89 -1.24 3.67 -88.40
C LEU A 89 -1.78 2.30 -88.81
N ARG A 90 -2.94 2.24 -89.48
CA ARG A 90 -3.60 0.97 -89.88
C ARG A 90 -2.74 0.15 -90.84
N ARG A 91 -2.14 0.80 -91.85
CA ARG A 91 -1.40 0.09 -92.91
C ARG A 91 0.02 -0.33 -92.53
N GLN A 92 0.59 0.25 -91.47
CA GLN A 92 1.92 -0.13 -90.96
C GLN A 92 3.03 0.05 -92.01
N GLU A 93 2.90 1.10 -92.84
CA GLU A 93 3.86 1.44 -93.90
C GLU A 93 5.08 2.21 -93.33
N GLY A 94 6.28 1.96 -93.88
CA GLY A 94 7.50 2.74 -93.59
C GLY A 94 8.62 2.01 -92.84
N PHE A 95 8.46 0.74 -92.46
CA PHE A 95 9.52 -0.04 -91.78
C PHE A 95 10.63 -0.53 -92.72
N LYS A 96 11.85 -0.71 -92.18
CA LYS A 96 13.02 -1.26 -92.88
C LYS A 96 12.66 -2.62 -93.50
N GLU A 97 13.01 -2.79 -94.79
CA GLU A 97 12.72 -4.00 -95.59
C GLU A 97 11.23 -4.39 -95.70
N GLY A 98 10.29 -3.52 -95.30
CA GLY A 98 8.86 -3.84 -95.26
C GLY A 98 8.47 -4.84 -94.16
N LYS A 99 9.34 -5.08 -93.18
CA LYS A 99 9.09 -6.01 -92.06
C LYS A 99 8.42 -5.25 -90.90
N ILE A 100 7.19 -5.64 -90.60
CA ILE A 100 6.44 -5.13 -89.44
C ILE A 100 7.06 -5.71 -88.15
N PRO A 101 7.23 -4.91 -87.07
CA PRO A 101 7.71 -5.44 -85.79
C PRO A 101 6.74 -6.51 -85.23
N SER A 102 7.26 -7.67 -84.82
CA SER A 102 6.49 -8.74 -84.18
C SER A 102 6.51 -8.69 -82.65
N ALA A 103 7.17 -7.68 -82.07
CA ALA A 103 7.26 -7.49 -80.62
C ALA A 103 5.87 -7.34 -80.00
N MET A 104 5.60 -8.04 -78.90
CA MET A 104 4.29 -8.01 -78.27
C MET A 104 3.89 -6.60 -77.80
N LEU A 105 4.85 -5.83 -77.28
CA LEU A 105 4.65 -4.43 -76.92
C LEU A 105 4.18 -3.60 -78.12
N TYR A 106 4.83 -3.73 -79.28
CA TYR A 106 4.38 -3.05 -80.51
C TYR A 106 2.95 -3.42 -80.90
N LEU A 107 2.63 -4.72 -80.94
CA LEU A 107 1.30 -5.22 -81.32
C LEU A 107 0.20 -4.67 -80.40
N MET A 108 0.46 -4.61 -79.10
CA MET A 108 -0.50 -4.07 -78.12
C MET A 108 -0.65 -2.55 -78.19
N LEU A 109 0.46 -1.79 -78.34
CA LEU A 109 0.42 -0.33 -78.48
C LEU A 109 -0.25 0.10 -79.79
N HIS A 110 0.05 -0.59 -80.90
CA HIS A 110 -0.62 -0.38 -82.19
C HIS A 110 -2.12 -0.60 -82.09
N HIS A 111 -2.55 -1.72 -81.51
CA HIS A 111 -3.96 -2.02 -81.32
C HIS A 111 -4.66 -1.00 -80.40
N ALA A 112 -4.01 -0.59 -79.30
CA ALA A 112 -4.58 0.37 -78.36
C ALA A 112 -4.87 1.73 -79.03
N LEU A 113 -3.94 2.22 -79.87
CA LEU A 113 -4.15 3.44 -80.66
C LEU A 113 -5.27 3.27 -81.70
N ASP A 114 -5.24 2.20 -82.50
CA ASP A 114 -6.24 1.93 -83.55
C ASP A 114 -7.67 1.80 -82.97
N LEU A 115 -7.80 1.09 -81.85
CA LEU A 115 -9.06 0.99 -81.11
C LEU A 115 -9.52 2.34 -80.57
N ASN A 116 -8.62 3.17 -80.05
CA ASN A 116 -8.98 4.47 -79.51
C ASN A 116 -9.35 5.49 -80.60
N PHE A 117 -8.77 5.39 -81.82
CA PHE A 117 -9.29 6.14 -82.98
C PHE A 117 -10.77 5.83 -83.23
N VAL A 118 -11.16 4.56 -83.17
CA VAL A 118 -12.58 4.15 -83.30
C VAL A 118 -13.42 4.70 -82.14
N GLU A 119 -12.98 4.58 -80.90
CA GLU A 119 -13.67 5.14 -79.72
C GLU A 119 -13.89 6.65 -79.83
N VAL A 120 -12.88 7.39 -80.28
CA VAL A 120 -12.98 8.83 -80.57
C VAL A 120 -14.03 9.08 -81.67
N SER A 121 -13.99 8.34 -82.77
CA SER A 121 -15.00 8.50 -83.84
C SER A 121 -16.42 8.22 -83.33
N LEU A 122 -16.61 7.17 -82.53
CA LEU A 122 -17.91 6.84 -81.94
C LEU A 122 -18.39 7.92 -80.97
N LYS A 123 -17.52 8.51 -80.15
CA LYS A 123 -17.82 9.66 -79.29
C LYS A 123 -18.22 10.89 -80.13
N LEU A 124 -17.53 11.16 -81.23
CA LEU A 124 -17.87 12.25 -82.15
C LEU A 124 -19.24 12.03 -82.82
N HIS A 125 -19.57 10.80 -83.22
CA HIS A 125 -20.90 10.47 -83.74
C HIS A 125 -22.01 10.62 -82.69
N LEU A 126 -21.74 10.28 -81.42
CA LEU A 126 -22.69 10.47 -80.33
C LEU A 126 -22.92 11.97 -80.05
N GLN A 127 -21.84 12.76 -79.97
CA GLN A 127 -21.91 14.21 -79.73
C GLN A 127 -22.55 14.98 -80.90
N ALA A 128 -22.43 14.50 -82.13
CA ALA A 128 -23.11 15.05 -83.31
C ALA A 128 -24.57 14.54 -83.47
N GLU A 129 -25.09 13.78 -82.50
CA GLU A 129 -26.42 13.15 -82.49
C GLU A 129 -26.68 12.25 -83.72
N LEU A 130 -25.62 11.68 -84.31
CA LEU A 130 -25.70 10.77 -85.46
C LEU A 130 -25.97 9.31 -85.05
N ILE A 131 -25.68 8.97 -83.79
CA ILE A 131 -26.03 7.69 -83.15
C ILE A 131 -26.57 7.97 -81.74
N ASN A 132 -27.42 7.07 -81.22
CA ASN A 132 -27.85 7.09 -79.82
C ASN A 132 -27.06 6.09 -78.95
N ASN A 133 -27.26 6.12 -77.62
CA ASN A 133 -26.53 5.25 -76.68
C ASN A 133 -26.67 3.74 -76.97
N ASN A 134 -27.84 3.28 -77.45
CA ASN A 134 -28.01 1.86 -77.78
C ASN A 134 -27.25 1.50 -79.06
N GLN A 135 -27.27 2.37 -80.07
CA GLN A 135 -26.48 2.22 -81.30
C GLN A 135 -24.97 2.31 -81.03
N LEU A 136 -24.54 3.12 -80.05
CA LEU A 136 -23.15 3.19 -79.59
C LEU A 136 -22.70 1.85 -78.99
N ILE A 137 -23.52 1.22 -78.15
CA ILE A 137 -23.24 -0.11 -77.57
C ILE A 137 -23.12 -1.15 -78.67
N MET A 138 -24.06 -1.17 -79.64
CA MET A 138 -23.99 -2.08 -80.78
C MET A 138 -22.77 -1.82 -81.67
N ALA A 139 -22.36 -0.57 -81.89
CA ALA A 139 -21.18 -0.21 -82.68
C ALA A 139 -19.84 -0.57 -82.00
N LYS A 140 -19.83 -0.80 -80.68
CA LYS A 140 -18.67 -1.31 -79.93
C LYS A 140 -18.52 -2.83 -80.01
N GLN A 141 -19.58 -3.57 -80.36
CA GLN A 141 -19.53 -5.01 -80.56
C GLN A 141 -18.90 -5.34 -81.92
N GLU A 142 -18.04 -6.34 -81.98
CA GLU A 142 -17.50 -6.82 -83.26
C GLU A 142 -18.50 -7.79 -83.91
N PRO A 143 -18.88 -7.63 -85.18
CA PRO A 143 -19.75 -8.59 -85.85
C PRO A 143 -19.05 -9.94 -85.98
N ALA A 144 -19.73 -11.03 -85.61
CA ALA A 144 -19.18 -12.40 -85.66
C ALA A 144 -18.69 -12.81 -87.06
N TYR A 145 -19.26 -12.21 -88.12
CA TYR A 145 -18.84 -12.38 -89.50
C TYR A 145 -18.91 -11.06 -90.27
N ILE A 146 -17.79 -10.62 -90.83
CA ILE A 146 -17.69 -9.44 -91.71
C ILE A 146 -17.98 -9.89 -93.15
N HIS A 147 -19.07 -9.39 -93.75
CA HIS A 147 -19.55 -9.68 -95.12
C HIS A 147 -19.84 -11.15 -95.51
N VAL A 148 -19.91 -12.11 -94.58
CA VAL A 148 -20.18 -13.55 -94.90
C VAL A 148 -21.65 -13.97 -94.71
N ALA A 149 -22.49 -13.18 -94.02
CA ALA A 149 -23.86 -13.59 -93.66
C ALA A 149 -24.95 -12.78 -94.40
N GLU A 150 -25.88 -13.46 -95.08
CA GLU A 150 -26.91 -12.85 -95.94
C GLU A 150 -28.00 -12.03 -95.21
N ASN A 151 -28.10 -12.09 -93.87
CA ASN A 151 -29.24 -11.55 -93.11
C ASN A 151 -28.88 -10.54 -91.99
N VAL A 152 -27.69 -9.95 -92.00
CA VAL A 152 -27.30 -8.93 -90.99
C VAL A 152 -27.34 -7.53 -91.59
N LYS A 153 -28.08 -6.60 -90.96
CA LYS A 153 -28.28 -5.22 -91.45
C LYS A 153 -27.02 -4.33 -91.46
N GLN A 154 -25.98 -4.71 -90.71
CA GLN A 154 -24.63 -4.14 -90.76
C GLN A 154 -23.63 -5.26 -90.49
N SER A 155 -22.80 -5.60 -91.50
CA SER A 155 -21.67 -6.52 -91.36
C SER A 155 -20.33 -5.81 -91.53
N GLU A 156 -20.33 -4.49 -91.35
CA GLU A 156 -19.19 -3.61 -91.59
C GLU A 156 -18.19 -3.67 -90.43
N SER A 157 -16.91 -3.52 -90.73
CA SER A 157 -15.86 -3.36 -89.74
C SER A 157 -16.04 -2.07 -88.93
N LYS A 158 -15.60 -2.05 -87.67
CA LYS A 158 -15.57 -0.82 -86.83
C LYS A 158 -14.87 0.36 -87.50
N TRP A 159 -13.86 0.10 -88.33
CA TRP A 159 -13.18 1.14 -89.12
C TRP A 159 -14.12 1.92 -90.05
N ASN A 160 -15.29 1.41 -90.41
CA ASN A 160 -16.28 2.13 -91.22
C ASN A 160 -16.61 3.52 -90.62
N TYR A 161 -16.71 3.62 -89.28
CA TYR A 161 -16.95 4.91 -88.61
C TYR A 161 -15.79 5.91 -88.76
N LEU A 162 -14.58 5.48 -89.14
CA LEU A 162 -13.46 6.38 -89.46
C LEU A 162 -13.48 6.82 -90.93
N TYR A 163 -13.97 5.96 -91.83
CA TYR A 163 -14.06 6.23 -93.27
C TYR A 163 -15.31 7.02 -93.70
N LYS A 164 -16.30 7.18 -92.81
CA LYS A 164 -17.46 8.05 -93.06
C LYS A 164 -17.03 9.52 -93.21
N LYS A 165 -17.73 10.21 -94.11
CA LYS A 165 -17.57 11.64 -94.41
C LYS A 165 -18.76 12.43 -93.87
N GLU A 166 -18.77 12.66 -92.56
CA GLU A 166 -19.88 13.33 -91.87
C GLU A 166 -19.59 14.81 -91.66
N SER A 167 -20.16 15.69 -92.48
CA SER A 167 -19.90 17.13 -92.40
C SER A 167 -20.35 17.78 -91.08
N LYS A 168 -21.25 17.14 -90.32
CA LYS A 168 -21.61 17.55 -88.95
C LYS A 168 -20.45 17.42 -87.96
N ILE A 169 -19.52 16.49 -88.18
CA ILE A 169 -18.36 16.25 -87.32
C ILE A 169 -17.16 17.02 -87.85
N THR A 170 -16.83 16.85 -89.13
CA THR A 170 -15.55 17.33 -89.69
C THR A 170 -15.60 18.77 -90.19
N GLY A 171 -16.79 19.35 -90.36
CA GLY A 171 -17.01 20.63 -91.04
C GLY A 171 -16.72 20.62 -92.55
N ASN A 172 -16.36 19.47 -93.14
CA ASN A 172 -15.94 19.35 -94.54
C ASN A 172 -16.49 18.05 -95.17
N GLN A 173 -17.21 18.19 -96.28
CA GLN A 173 -17.90 17.06 -96.94
C GLN A 173 -16.96 16.01 -97.56
N ASP A 174 -15.70 16.37 -97.86
CA ASP A 174 -14.74 15.45 -98.49
C ASP A 174 -13.80 14.76 -97.49
N LEU A 175 -13.74 15.23 -96.24
CA LEU A 175 -12.81 14.76 -95.22
C LEU A 175 -13.39 13.60 -94.42
N GLU A 176 -12.65 12.48 -94.39
CA GLU A 176 -12.95 11.30 -93.57
C GLU A 176 -12.63 11.58 -92.10
N ILE A 177 -13.40 11.00 -91.18
CA ILE A 177 -13.24 11.24 -89.73
C ILE A 177 -11.86 10.78 -89.23
N GLY A 178 -11.31 9.68 -89.76
CA GLY A 178 -9.94 9.23 -89.44
C GLY A 178 -8.83 10.20 -89.84
N GLU A 179 -9.06 11.07 -90.84
CA GLU A 179 -8.17 12.15 -91.29
C GLU A 179 -8.50 13.51 -90.63
N TYR A 180 -9.57 13.56 -89.85
CA TYR A 180 -9.97 14.71 -89.03
C TYR A 180 -9.45 14.60 -87.60
N ILE A 181 -9.54 13.41 -86.97
CA ILE A 181 -9.13 13.16 -85.58
C ILE A 181 -7.71 13.70 -85.26
N PRO A 182 -6.65 13.44 -86.05
CA PRO A 182 -5.31 13.94 -85.74
C PRO A 182 -5.22 15.48 -85.71
N LYS A 183 -6.05 16.17 -86.50
CA LYS A 183 -6.07 17.65 -86.59
C LYS A 183 -6.71 18.30 -85.36
N VAL A 184 -7.54 17.56 -84.62
CA VAL A 184 -8.25 18.04 -83.42
C VAL A 184 -7.82 17.34 -82.13
N ILE A 185 -6.81 16.45 -82.19
CA ILE A 185 -6.34 15.63 -81.06
C ILE A 185 -6.02 16.46 -79.81
N LYS A 186 -5.50 17.68 -79.98
CA LYS A 186 -5.12 18.59 -78.88
C LYS A 186 -6.24 19.52 -78.39
N THR A 187 -7.35 19.64 -79.13
CA THR A 187 -8.35 20.71 -78.95
C THR A 187 -9.77 20.22 -78.69
N HIS A 188 -10.13 19.00 -79.09
CA HIS A 188 -11.50 18.50 -78.96
C HIS A 188 -11.66 17.58 -77.74
N VAL A 189 -12.70 17.77 -76.92
CA VAL A 189 -12.87 16.98 -75.68
C VAL A 189 -12.98 15.47 -75.95
N ALA A 190 -13.62 15.07 -77.06
CA ALA A 190 -13.70 13.66 -77.45
C ALA A 190 -12.33 12.96 -77.64
N THR A 191 -11.27 13.70 -78.00
CA THR A 191 -9.92 13.16 -78.22
C THR A 191 -9.05 13.12 -76.97
N ALA A 192 -9.55 13.58 -75.81
CA ALA A 192 -8.74 13.74 -74.59
C ALA A 192 -7.94 12.48 -74.20
N TYR A 193 -8.57 11.29 -74.26
CA TYR A 193 -7.90 10.02 -73.95
C TYR A 193 -6.90 9.58 -75.04
N LEU A 194 -7.13 9.93 -76.30
CA LEU A 194 -6.17 9.67 -77.39
C LEU A 194 -4.95 10.59 -77.29
N LYS A 195 -5.16 11.85 -76.90
CA LYS A 195 -4.09 12.78 -76.56
C LYS A 195 -3.25 12.23 -75.39
N GLU A 196 -3.88 11.82 -74.30
CA GLU A 196 -3.21 11.23 -73.13
C GLU A 196 -2.42 9.97 -73.48
N GLN A 197 -2.96 9.08 -74.32
CA GLN A 197 -2.22 7.92 -74.83
C GLN A 197 -0.98 8.32 -75.64
N VAL A 198 -1.10 9.27 -76.56
CA VAL A 198 0.04 9.73 -77.38
C VAL A 198 1.09 10.44 -76.50
N GLU A 199 0.67 11.23 -75.51
CA GLU A 199 1.56 11.86 -74.51
C GLU A 199 2.27 10.80 -73.66
N ALA A 200 1.57 9.75 -73.22
CA ALA A 200 2.18 8.62 -72.48
C ALA A 200 3.26 7.89 -73.30
N LEU A 201 3.07 7.70 -74.60
CA LEU A 201 4.09 7.10 -75.47
C LEU A 201 5.38 7.93 -75.53
N THR A 202 5.29 9.27 -75.44
CA THR A 202 6.50 10.13 -75.43
C THR A 202 7.39 9.89 -74.19
N HIS A 203 6.82 9.38 -73.09
CA HIS A 203 7.60 8.97 -71.92
C HIS A 203 8.28 7.61 -72.10
N LEU A 204 7.73 6.73 -72.93
CA LEU A 204 8.26 5.38 -73.17
C LEU A 204 9.31 5.32 -74.30
N GLN A 205 9.27 6.26 -75.25
CA GLN A 205 10.04 6.21 -76.50
C GLN A 205 11.57 6.16 -76.34
N HIS A 206 12.12 6.53 -75.18
CA HIS A 206 13.56 6.50 -74.88
C HIS A 206 13.91 5.61 -73.66
N ALA A 207 12.94 4.88 -73.11
CA ALA A 207 13.18 3.95 -72.01
C ALA A 207 14.01 2.75 -72.50
N SER A 208 14.83 2.18 -71.61
CA SER A 208 15.65 1.02 -71.94
C SER A 208 14.80 -0.23 -72.11
N THR A 209 15.26 -1.17 -72.94
CA THR A 209 14.51 -2.39 -73.26
C THR A 209 14.19 -3.25 -72.02
N ALA A 210 15.07 -3.29 -71.01
CA ALA A 210 14.80 -3.97 -69.74
C ALA A 210 13.79 -3.22 -68.84
N SER A 211 13.79 -1.88 -68.85
CA SER A 211 12.77 -1.09 -68.12
C SER A 211 11.39 -1.25 -68.75
N LEU A 212 11.32 -1.24 -70.08
CA LEU A 212 10.09 -1.49 -70.84
C LEU A 212 9.58 -2.92 -70.64
N GLU A 213 10.46 -3.91 -70.55
CA GLU A 213 10.08 -5.30 -70.30
C GLU A 213 9.38 -5.46 -68.96
N ARG A 214 10.02 -4.98 -67.87
CA ARG A 214 9.45 -5.03 -66.52
C ARG A 214 8.08 -4.36 -66.45
N ALA A 215 7.99 -3.11 -66.89
CA ALA A 215 6.73 -2.36 -66.89
C ALA A 215 5.63 -3.03 -67.73
N PHE A 216 5.99 -3.68 -68.83
CA PHE A 216 5.05 -4.38 -69.70
C PHE A 216 4.58 -5.73 -69.12
N VAL A 217 5.50 -6.51 -68.53
CA VAL A 217 5.15 -7.77 -67.83
C VAL A 217 4.29 -7.46 -66.60
N GLU A 218 4.68 -6.49 -65.78
CA GLU A 218 3.86 -6.02 -64.65
C GLU A 218 2.46 -5.59 -65.11
N HIS A 219 2.33 -4.87 -66.23
CA HIS A 219 1.03 -4.50 -66.78
C HIS A 219 0.18 -5.71 -67.24
N ILE A 220 0.80 -6.73 -67.84
CA ILE A 220 0.13 -7.99 -68.20
C ILE A 220 -0.32 -8.75 -66.94
N ASP A 221 0.51 -8.81 -65.91
CA ASP A 221 0.20 -9.46 -64.63
C ASP A 221 -0.98 -8.78 -63.91
N LEU A 222 -1.03 -7.44 -63.95
CA LEU A 222 -2.18 -6.66 -63.48
C LEU A 222 -3.47 -6.99 -64.25
N CYS A 223 -3.37 -7.39 -65.51
CA CYS A 223 -4.51 -7.74 -66.37
C CYS A 223 -4.92 -9.23 -66.34
N THR A 224 -4.13 -10.11 -65.71
CA THR A 224 -4.33 -11.58 -65.79
C THR A 224 -4.85 -12.21 -64.49
N TYR A 225 -4.15 -12.06 -63.37
CA TYR A 225 -4.51 -12.72 -62.09
C TYR A 225 -4.71 -11.76 -60.90
N ARG A 226 -4.25 -10.51 -61.00
CA ARG A 226 -4.33 -9.50 -59.92
C ARG A 226 -5.71 -8.88 -59.78
N LEU A 227 -6.66 -9.66 -59.27
CA LEU A 227 -8.04 -9.23 -58.97
C LEU A 227 -8.11 -8.05 -57.99
N ASP A 228 -7.10 -7.88 -57.13
CA ASP A 228 -6.96 -6.72 -56.25
C ASP A 228 -6.71 -5.42 -57.03
N ALA A 229 -5.89 -5.47 -58.09
CA ALA A 229 -5.63 -4.32 -58.95
C ALA A 229 -6.89 -3.86 -59.70
N TRP A 230 -7.70 -4.80 -60.19
CA TRP A 230 -8.98 -4.50 -60.85
C TRP A 230 -9.97 -3.81 -59.91
N LYS A 231 -10.09 -4.32 -58.67
CA LYS A 231 -10.92 -3.68 -57.63
C LYS A 231 -10.41 -2.28 -57.28
N ASN A 232 -9.11 -2.13 -57.07
CA ASN A 232 -8.49 -0.83 -56.85
C ASN A 232 -8.66 0.12 -58.05
N GLY A 233 -8.77 -0.39 -59.28
CA GLY A 233 -9.15 0.41 -60.46
C GLY A 233 -10.55 1.01 -60.35
N ILE A 234 -11.54 0.23 -59.92
CA ILE A 234 -12.91 0.71 -59.65
C ILE A 234 -12.90 1.74 -58.51
N LEU A 235 -12.16 1.48 -57.44
CA LEU A 235 -12.04 2.41 -56.31
C LEU A 235 -11.39 3.74 -56.74
N ASN A 236 -10.32 3.70 -57.55
CA ASN A 236 -9.70 4.90 -58.13
C ASN A 236 -10.64 5.65 -59.08
N TYR A 237 -11.50 4.95 -59.82
CA TYR A 237 -12.53 5.59 -60.67
C TYR A 237 -13.60 6.29 -59.81
N GLN A 238 -14.09 5.65 -58.75
CA GLN A 238 -15.01 6.26 -57.78
C GLN A 238 -14.38 7.50 -57.12
N LEU A 239 -13.14 7.40 -56.66
CA LEU A 239 -12.35 8.50 -56.09
C LEU A 239 -12.17 9.66 -57.09
N THR A 240 -11.97 9.34 -58.37
CA THR A 240 -11.86 10.33 -59.46
C THR A 240 -13.21 11.02 -59.69
N MET A 241 -14.32 10.28 -59.70
CA MET A 241 -15.67 10.84 -59.76
C MET A 241 -16.00 11.73 -58.56
N MET A 242 -15.61 11.34 -57.34
CA MET A 242 -15.75 12.16 -56.13
C MET A 242 -14.98 13.50 -56.23
N ARG A 243 -13.88 13.53 -56.97
CA ARG A 243 -13.07 14.73 -57.24
C ARG A 243 -13.61 15.58 -58.40
N GLN A 244 -14.39 14.98 -59.32
CA GLN A 244 -14.85 15.59 -60.56
C GLN A 244 -16.35 15.96 -60.59
N GLN A 245 -17.17 15.53 -59.62
CA GLN A 245 -18.61 15.85 -59.62
C GLN A 245 -18.90 17.33 -59.30
N GLY A 246 -19.19 18.08 -60.36
CA GLY A 246 -19.97 19.32 -60.35
C GLY A 246 -20.66 19.50 -61.72
N PRO A 247 -21.99 19.66 -61.80
CA PRO A 247 -22.67 19.85 -63.08
C PRO A 247 -22.69 21.33 -63.49
N ASN A 248 -22.05 21.66 -64.61
CA ASN A 248 -22.57 22.55 -65.69
C ASN A 248 -21.49 22.86 -66.74
N ASP A 249 -21.94 23.34 -67.90
CA ASP A 249 -21.13 23.60 -69.10
C ASP A 249 -20.01 24.65 -68.94
N ASN A 250 -18.93 24.43 -69.71
CA ASN A 250 -18.06 25.43 -70.33
C ASN A 250 -17.07 26.30 -69.52
N ASP A 251 -16.89 26.13 -68.20
CA ASP A 251 -15.81 26.82 -67.46
C ASP A 251 -14.87 25.85 -66.71
N GLU A 252 -13.62 26.29 -66.48
CA GLU A 252 -12.56 25.49 -65.84
C GLU A 252 -13.00 24.96 -64.47
N ILE A 253 -13.16 23.64 -64.34
CA ILE A 253 -13.63 22.99 -63.11
C ILE A 253 -12.56 23.12 -62.00
N PRO A 254 -12.84 23.82 -60.88
CA PRO A 254 -11.96 23.79 -59.73
C PRO A 254 -12.15 22.48 -58.99
N TYR A 255 -11.15 21.59 -59.07
CA TYR A 255 -11.08 20.37 -58.25
C TYR A 255 -11.46 20.66 -56.79
N ARG A 256 -12.28 19.80 -56.17
CA ARG A 256 -12.53 19.86 -54.71
C ARG A 256 -11.21 19.65 -53.97
N ARG A 257 -10.61 20.74 -53.48
CA ARG A 257 -9.37 20.71 -52.70
C ARG A 257 -9.65 20.36 -51.25
N GLY A 258 -9.38 19.12 -50.89
CA GLY A 258 -9.37 18.61 -49.51
C GLY A 258 -8.53 17.34 -49.45
N VAL A 259 -7.70 17.20 -48.41
CA VAL A 259 -6.80 16.05 -48.23
C VAL A 259 -6.86 15.59 -46.76
N TYR A 260 -7.01 14.29 -46.55
CA TYR A 260 -6.87 13.61 -45.25
C TYR A 260 -5.64 12.67 -45.36
N ILE A 261 -4.73 12.64 -44.36
CA ILE A 261 -3.29 12.27 -44.55
C ILE A 261 -2.68 11.34 -43.47
N GLY A 262 -1.81 10.41 -43.91
CA GLY A 262 -0.39 10.18 -43.46
C GLY A 262 0.13 8.74 -43.13
N ALA A 263 0.93 7.96 -43.90
CA ALA A 263 1.31 7.79 -45.33
C ALA A 263 2.26 6.54 -45.48
N TYR A 264 1.94 5.41 -46.18
CA TYR A 264 2.59 4.08 -45.93
C TYR A 264 3.82 3.61 -46.77
N GLY A 265 4.56 2.61 -46.25
CA GLY A 265 5.76 1.99 -46.88
C GLY A 265 5.90 0.46 -46.80
N ILE A 266 6.86 -0.07 -47.59
CA ILE A 266 7.22 -1.50 -47.77
C ILE A 266 8.75 -1.63 -47.67
N LEU A 267 9.25 -2.77 -47.19
CA LEU A 267 10.68 -3.10 -47.11
C LEU A 267 11.04 -4.21 -48.10
N GLU A 268 11.99 -3.95 -49.01
CA GLU A 268 12.49 -4.91 -50.00
C GLU A 268 14.02 -5.05 -49.91
N GLY A 269 14.56 -6.17 -50.38
CA GLY A 269 16.02 -6.41 -50.40
C GLY A 269 16.63 -6.83 -49.07
N VAL A 270 15.84 -7.36 -48.13
CA VAL A 270 16.32 -7.91 -46.85
C VAL A 270 17.36 -9.01 -47.10
N LYS A 271 18.53 -8.90 -46.46
CA LYS A 271 19.61 -9.89 -46.49
C LYS A 271 19.83 -10.44 -45.08
N SER A 272 20.19 -11.72 -44.99
CA SER A 272 20.60 -12.32 -43.72
C SER A 272 21.85 -11.62 -43.19
N GLU A 273 21.89 -11.36 -41.88
CA GLU A 273 23.02 -10.71 -41.19
C GLU A 273 24.28 -11.60 -41.11
N HIS A 274 24.21 -12.84 -41.63
CA HIS A 274 25.30 -13.82 -41.57
C HIS A 274 25.78 -14.14 -40.13
N LYS A 275 24.85 -14.17 -39.16
CA LYS A 275 25.16 -14.59 -37.78
C LYS A 275 25.77 -15.99 -37.75
N ASN A 276 26.84 -16.15 -36.97
CA ASN A 276 27.47 -17.45 -36.73
C ASN A 276 26.66 -18.21 -35.67
N LEU A 277 25.87 -19.18 -36.10
CA LEU A 277 25.13 -20.06 -35.20
C LEU A 277 25.97 -21.29 -34.82
N SER A 278 26.02 -21.63 -33.53
CA SER A 278 26.80 -22.76 -32.99
C SER A 278 25.89 -23.95 -32.62
N GLU A 279 26.29 -25.17 -32.99
CA GLU A 279 25.49 -26.39 -32.73
C GLU A 279 25.47 -26.76 -31.24
N ILE A 280 24.28 -26.97 -30.66
CA ILE A 280 24.09 -27.37 -29.26
C ILE A 280 24.31 -28.88 -29.12
N LYS A 281 25.54 -29.28 -28.77
CA LYS A 281 25.97 -30.70 -28.70
C LYS A 281 25.53 -31.46 -27.45
N ARG A 282 24.95 -30.78 -26.46
CA ARG A 282 24.46 -31.37 -25.22
C ARG A 282 23.36 -30.50 -24.62
N LEU A 283 22.19 -31.09 -24.41
CA LEU A 283 21.17 -30.58 -23.51
C LEU A 283 21.22 -31.39 -22.21
N ASP A 284 20.73 -30.80 -21.12
CA ASP A 284 20.49 -31.55 -19.88
C ASP A 284 19.36 -32.57 -20.11
N ASP A 285 19.47 -33.73 -19.47
CA ASP A 285 18.59 -34.87 -19.77
C ASP A 285 17.11 -34.59 -19.47
N ASP A 286 16.80 -33.67 -18.54
CA ASP A 286 15.44 -33.32 -18.12
C ASP A 286 14.63 -32.52 -19.17
N ILE A 287 15.30 -31.78 -20.06
CA ILE A 287 14.63 -30.94 -21.08
C ILE A 287 14.69 -31.55 -22.49
N LYS A 288 15.46 -32.62 -22.65
CA LYS A 288 15.81 -33.27 -23.91
C LYS A 288 14.59 -33.72 -24.72
N ASP A 289 13.60 -34.31 -24.05
CA ASP A 289 12.40 -34.84 -24.68
C ASP A 289 11.47 -33.73 -25.24
N SER A 290 11.59 -32.50 -24.76
CA SER A 290 10.77 -31.35 -25.21
C SER A 290 11.27 -30.70 -26.50
N PHE A 291 12.51 -30.96 -26.91
CA PHE A 291 13.15 -30.33 -28.09
C PHE A 291 13.58 -31.34 -29.17
N LEU A 292 13.21 -32.62 -29.04
CA LEU A 292 13.59 -33.67 -29.97
C LEU A 292 12.66 -33.72 -31.20
N ASP A 293 13.01 -32.96 -32.23
CA ASP A 293 12.78 -33.38 -33.61
C ASP A 293 14.05 -34.08 -34.13
N PRO A 294 14.05 -35.40 -34.42
CA PRO A 294 15.25 -36.16 -34.77
C PRO A 294 15.99 -35.66 -36.01
N ASP A 295 15.31 -34.95 -36.92
CA ASP A 295 15.86 -34.51 -38.21
C ASP A 295 16.48 -33.10 -38.17
N HIS A 296 16.37 -32.38 -37.05
CA HIS A 296 16.82 -30.98 -36.92
C HIS A 296 17.81 -30.77 -35.77
N ALA A 297 19.05 -30.42 -36.11
CA ALA A 297 20.06 -30.01 -35.12
C ALA A 297 19.66 -28.65 -34.48
N LEU A 298 19.81 -28.55 -33.16
CA LEU A 298 19.56 -27.31 -32.43
C LEU A 298 20.78 -26.39 -32.50
N TYR A 299 20.53 -25.12 -32.83
CA TYR A 299 21.56 -24.10 -32.97
C TYR A 299 21.36 -22.96 -31.96
N ARG A 300 22.46 -22.46 -31.41
CA ARG A 300 22.54 -21.29 -30.53
C ARG A 300 23.03 -20.09 -31.32
N ASP A 301 22.40 -18.94 -31.09
CA ASP A 301 22.98 -17.63 -31.43
C ASP A 301 23.78 -17.15 -30.22
N ASP A 302 25.10 -17.06 -30.36
CA ASP A 302 25.99 -16.59 -29.29
C ASP A 302 25.90 -15.06 -29.06
N THR A 303 25.22 -14.32 -29.95
CA THR A 303 24.87 -12.90 -29.75
C THR A 303 23.54 -12.71 -29.00
N ASN A 304 22.72 -13.77 -28.87
CA ASN A 304 21.48 -13.70 -28.12
C ASN A 304 21.74 -13.92 -26.62
N GLY A 305 21.58 -12.86 -25.81
CA GLY A 305 21.77 -12.97 -24.35
C GLY A 305 20.68 -13.77 -23.60
N GLY A 306 19.67 -14.32 -24.28
CA GLY A 306 18.63 -15.17 -23.66
C GLY A 306 17.51 -14.41 -22.94
N TYR A 307 16.88 -15.06 -21.95
CA TYR A 307 15.76 -14.52 -21.16
C TYR A 307 16.11 -14.35 -19.68
N ILE A 308 15.38 -13.46 -19.00
CA ILE A 308 15.40 -13.27 -17.54
C ILE A 308 13.97 -13.48 -17.04
N ALA A 309 13.77 -14.50 -16.20
CA ALA A 309 12.57 -14.64 -15.41
C ALA A 309 12.61 -13.68 -14.21
N ALA A 310 11.49 -13.03 -13.93
CA ALA A 310 11.36 -12.00 -12.91
C ALA A 310 10.08 -12.21 -12.09
N PRO A 311 10.06 -11.84 -10.80
CA PRO A 311 8.93 -12.15 -9.91
C PRO A 311 7.65 -11.35 -10.23
N SER A 312 7.72 -10.33 -11.08
CA SER A 312 6.54 -9.63 -11.62
C SER A 312 6.84 -8.95 -12.95
N LEU A 313 5.78 -8.47 -13.63
CA LEU A 313 5.90 -7.68 -14.88
C LEU A 313 6.79 -6.44 -14.70
N ASN A 314 6.63 -5.68 -13.61
CA ASN A 314 7.46 -4.50 -13.35
C ASN A 314 8.95 -4.87 -13.21
N HIS A 315 9.27 -5.97 -12.52
CA HIS A 315 10.64 -6.48 -12.43
C HIS A 315 11.18 -6.95 -13.80
N ALA A 316 10.34 -7.55 -14.65
CA ALA A 316 10.74 -7.93 -16.01
C ALA A 316 11.06 -6.71 -16.88
N VAL A 317 10.28 -5.64 -16.78
CA VAL A 317 10.56 -4.36 -17.47
C VAL A 317 11.81 -3.69 -16.92
N THR A 318 12.02 -3.66 -15.60
CA THR A 318 13.27 -3.17 -14.98
C THR A 318 14.48 -3.95 -15.49
N ALA A 319 14.41 -5.29 -15.50
CA ALA A 319 15.47 -6.14 -16.04
C ALA A 319 15.72 -5.89 -17.54
N ALA A 320 14.68 -5.64 -18.33
CA ALA A 320 14.81 -5.27 -19.74
C ALA A 320 15.55 -3.93 -19.93
N VAL A 321 15.20 -2.90 -19.15
CA VAL A 321 15.83 -1.57 -19.22
C VAL A 321 17.30 -1.63 -18.80
N LEU A 322 17.61 -2.28 -17.67
CA LEU A 322 18.99 -2.45 -17.20
C LEU A 322 19.84 -3.20 -18.23
N ARG A 323 19.28 -4.27 -18.81
CA ARG A 323 19.96 -5.10 -19.81
C ARG A 323 20.18 -4.40 -21.15
N ASN A 324 19.21 -3.62 -21.64
CA ASN A 324 19.41 -2.80 -22.82
C ASN A 324 20.45 -1.71 -22.55
N GLY A 325 20.44 -1.11 -21.36
CA GLY A 325 21.48 -0.19 -20.91
C GLY A 325 22.87 -0.80 -20.98
N TYR A 326 23.03 -2.05 -20.52
CA TYR A 326 24.27 -2.82 -20.68
C TYR A 326 24.64 -3.06 -22.15
N MET A 327 23.74 -3.66 -22.94
CA MET A 327 24.05 -4.08 -24.32
C MET A 327 24.44 -2.91 -25.24
N GLU A 328 23.85 -1.72 -25.05
CA GLU A 328 24.13 -0.52 -25.87
C GLU A 328 25.41 0.22 -25.45
N ASN A 329 25.85 0.10 -24.19
CA ASN A 329 26.97 0.90 -23.65
C ASN A 329 28.23 0.06 -23.35
N ALA A 330 28.09 -1.25 -23.16
CA ALA A 330 29.22 -2.16 -23.01
C ALA A 330 30.08 -2.14 -24.28
N SER A 331 31.38 -1.98 -24.11
CA SER A 331 32.33 -1.91 -25.23
C SER A 331 33.57 -2.73 -24.93
N GLN A 332 34.34 -3.10 -25.94
CA GLN A 332 35.58 -3.87 -25.73
C GLN A 332 36.62 -3.13 -24.85
N ALA A 333 36.49 -1.81 -24.70
CA ALA A 333 37.30 -1.00 -23.79
C ALA A 333 36.75 -0.95 -22.35
N ASN A 334 35.43 -1.05 -22.17
CA ASN A 334 34.73 -1.04 -20.88
C ASN A 334 33.63 -2.13 -20.90
N PRO A 335 33.97 -3.41 -20.68
CA PRO A 335 33.03 -4.52 -20.85
C PRO A 335 31.99 -4.62 -19.72
N ASP A 336 32.26 -3.99 -18.58
CA ASP A 336 31.41 -4.04 -17.37
C ASP A 336 30.52 -2.79 -17.21
N LEU A 337 30.53 -1.86 -18.18
CA LEU A 337 29.78 -0.61 -18.09
C LEU A 337 28.27 -0.86 -18.08
N LEU A 338 27.59 -0.41 -17.02
CA LEU A 338 26.18 -0.70 -16.74
C LEU A 338 25.86 -2.21 -16.59
N SER A 339 26.86 -3.06 -16.34
CA SER A 339 26.60 -4.41 -15.86
C SER A 339 26.06 -4.32 -14.43
N VAL A 340 24.99 -5.08 -14.12
CA VAL A 340 24.33 -5.07 -12.81
C VAL A 340 24.15 -6.51 -12.34
N ASN A 341 24.69 -6.83 -11.16
CA ASN A 341 24.72 -8.19 -10.60
C ASN A 341 23.99 -8.23 -9.23
N LEU A 342 22.71 -8.60 -9.29
CA LEU A 342 21.82 -8.82 -8.15
C LEU A 342 21.82 -10.27 -7.64
N SER A 343 22.97 -10.94 -7.65
CA SER A 343 23.11 -12.28 -7.03
C SER A 343 22.77 -12.24 -5.53
N SER A 344 22.16 -13.30 -5.01
CA SER A 344 21.60 -13.33 -3.64
C SER A 344 22.63 -13.07 -2.55
N GLU A 345 23.90 -13.43 -2.77
CA GLU A 345 25.01 -13.12 -1.85
C GLU A 345 25.31 -11.62 -1.83
N ARG A 346 25.46 -10.99 -3.00
CA ARG A 346 25.73 -9.55 -3.13
C ARG A 346 24.59 -8.72 -2.59
N VAL A 347 23.33 -9.07 -2.92
CA VAL A 347 22.14 -8.41 -2.39
C VAL A 347 22.07 -8.49 -0.86
N ARG A 348 22.28 -9.68 -0.26
CA ARG A 348 22.28 -9.82 1.21
C ARG A 348 23.36 -8.97 1.88
N LYS A 349 24.58 -8.95 1.32
CA LYS A 349 25.68 -8.12 1.80
C LYS A 349 25.34 -6.62 1.68
N ALA A 350 24.82 -6.18 0.52
CA ALA A 350 24.40 -4.80 0.31
C ALA A 350 23.29 -4.36 1.27
N LEU A 351 22.28 -5.22 1.52
CA LEU A 351 21.22 -4.94 2.48
C LEU A 351 21.75 -4.76 3.91
N GLY A 352 22.72 -5.56 4.35
CA GLY A 352 23.37 -5.37 5.66
C GLY A 352 24.12 -4.03 5.78
N LEU A 353 24.76 -3.56 4.70
CA LEU A 353 25.35 -2.22 4.65
C LEU A 353 24.28 -1.12 4.64
N ILE A 354 23.17 -1.31 3.92
CA ILE A 354 22.01 -0.40 3.89
C ILE A 354 21.37 -0.27 5.28
N GLU A 355 21.22 -1.36 6.02
CA GLU A 355 20.75 -1.36 7.41
C GLU A 355 21.72 -0.62 8.34
N GLY A 356 23.04 -0.81 8.17
CA GLY A 356 24.06 -0.04 8.89
C GLY A 356 23.96 1.47 8.63
N ILE A 357 23.67 1.88 7.39
CA ILE A 357 23.44 3.29 7.04
C ILE A 357 22.16 3.81 7.70
N ARG A 358 21.08 3.01 7.71
CA ARG A 358 19.83 3.33 8.44
C ARG A 358 20.04 3.42 9.95
N GLY A 359 21.02 2.69 10.50
CA GLY A 359 21.48 2.79 11.89
C GLY A 359 22.37 4.02 12.20
N GLY A 360 22.60 4.92 11.24
CA GLY A 360 23.35 6.16 11.45
C GLY A 360 24.86 6.08 11.19
N GLN A 361 25.36 4.96 10.65
CA GLN A 361 26.78 4.81 10.28
C GLN A 361 27.00 5.22 8.82
N SER A 362 28.18 5.77 8.48
CA SER A 362 28.51 6.11 7.10
C SER A 362 28.98 4.89 6.30
N LEU A 363 28.76 4.90 4.99
CA LEU A 363 29.29 3.87 4.07
C LEU A 363 30.83 3.74 4.15
N SER A 364 31.54 4.84 4.41
CA SER A 364 32.99 4.86 4.64
C SER A 364 33.39 4.00 5.85
N GLU A 365 32.66 4.12 6.96
CA GLU A 365 32.90 3.36 8.20
C GLU A 365 32.58 1.88 8.02
N LEU A 366 31.43 1.55 7.42
CA LEU A 366 30.98 0.17 7.22
C LEU A 366 31.93 -0.63 6.32
N LEU A 367 32.40 -0.02 5.22
CA LEU A 367 33.43 -0.62 4.36
C LEU A 367 34.77 -0.72 5.09
N GLY A 368 35.10 0.25 5.95
CA GLY A 368 36.26 0.22 6.84
C GLY A 368 36.24 -0.96 7.82
N TYR A 369 35.14 -1.13 8.56
CA TYR A 369 34.98 -2.23 9.52
C TYR A 369 35.07 -3.59 8.83
N GLN A 370 34.51 -3.72 7.63
CA GLN A 370 34.59 -4.97 6.87
C GLN A 370 36.02 -5.26 6.37
N LEU A 371 36.78 -4.25 5.94
CA LEU A 371 38.19 -4.38 5.58
C LEU A 371 39.04 -4.82 6.78
N GLU A 372 38.91 -4.13 7.91
CA GLU A 372 39.68 -4.40 9.12
C GLU A 372 39.36 -5.78 9.69
N ARG A 373 38.08 -6.15 9.73
CA ARG A 373 37.65 -7.47 10.17
C ARG A 373 38.11 -8.58 9.22
N GLY A 374 38.05 -8.37 7.91
CA GLY A 374 38.56 -9.31 6.92
C GLY A 374 40.06 -9.57 7.08
N LEU A 375 40.83 -8.52 7.39
CA LEU A 375 42.26 -8.63 7.66
C LEU A 375 42.55 -9.32 9.01
N HIS A 376 41.76 -9.05 10.06
CA HIS A 376 41.94 -9.61 11.40
C HIS A 376 41.51 -11.10 11.49
N ASP A 377 40.28 -11.40 11.07
CA ASP A 377 39.65 -12.73 11.24
C ASP A 377 39.96 -13.69 10.06
N GLY A 378 40.19 -13.15 8.86
CA GLY A 378 40.08 -13.91 7.59
C GLY A 378 41.27 -14.81 7.24
N TYR A 379 42.45 -14.60 7.83
CA TYR A 379 43.70 -15.25 7.40
C TYR A 379 44.50 -15.86 8.57
N PRO A 380 44.04 -17.01 9.13
CA PRO A 380 44.70 -17.65 10.27
C PRO A 380 46.17 -17.97 9.99
N GLY A 381 47.07 -17.45 10.84
CA GLY A 381 48.51 -17.64 10.74
C GLY A 381 49.28 -16.56 9.96
N LEU A 382 48.62 -15.48 9.52
CA LEU A 382 49.26 -14.26 9.03
C LEU A 382 49.01 -13.10 10.01
N GLU A 383 50.08 -12.39 10.40
CA GLU A 383 49.97 -11.23 11.30
C GLU A 383 49.62 -9.96 10.49
N MET A 384 48.32 -9.71 10.31
CA MET A 384 47.81 -8.64 9.43
C MET A 384 47.53 -7.32 10.15
N ASP A 385 47.37 -7.32 11.48
CA ASP A 385 46.93 -6.18 12.29
C ASP A 385 47.85 -4.96 12.19
N VAL A 386 49.15 -5.18 12.01
CA VAL A 386 50.15 -4.11 11.82
C VAL A 386 49.81 -3.26 10.59
N TYR A 387 49.26 -3.87 9.53
CA TYR A 387 48.87 -3.18 8.29
C TYR A 387 47.52 -2.47 8.40
N ILE A 388 46.63 -2.86 9.34
CA ILE A 388 45.40 -2.11 9.64
C ILE A 388 45.76 -0.70 10.14
N TYR A 389 46.72 -0.60 11.07
CA TYR A 389 47.17 0.69 11.61
C TYR A 389 47.78 1.60 10.53
N GLU A 390 48.59 1.05 9.64
CA GLU A 390 49.18 1.81 8.52
C GLU A 390 48.11 2.26 7.50
N LEU A 391 47.11 1.42 7.21
CA LEU A 391 45.98 1.80 6.35
C LEU A 391 45.14 2.93 6.97
N ARG A 392 44.87 2.89 8.28
CA ARG A 392 44.17 3.98 9.00
C ARG A 392 44.92 5.31 8.87
N ARG A 393 46.25 5.29 8.97
CA ARG A 393 47.10 6.49 8.82
C ARG A 393 47.11 7.04 7.38
N ALA A 394 47.03 6.20 6.36
CA ALA A 394 47.02 6.65 4.96
C ALA A 394 45.63 7.06 4.44
N PHE A 395 44.57 6.53 5.06
CA PHE A 395 43.16 6.75 4.73
C PHE A 395 42.34 7.03 6.01
N PRO A 396 42.61 8.14 6.72
CA PRO A 396 41.93 8.46 7.96
C PRO A 396 40.48 8.88 7.72
N LEU A 397 39.58 8.35 8.54
CA LEU A 397 38.18 8.76 8.56
C LEU A 397 38.02 10.18 9.14
N ARG A 398 37.72 11.13 8.24
CA ARG A 398 37.53 12.54 8.57
C ARG A 398 36.20 12.77 9.30
N ALA A 399 36.27 13.04 10.59
CA ALA A 399 35.11 13.42 11.40
C ALA A 399 34.68 14.87 11.11
N ASN A 400 33.63 15.07 10.29
CA ASN A 400 32.81 16.31 10.22
C ASN A 400 31.64 16.25 9.19
N LYS A 401 30.96 15.11 9.02
CA LYS A 401 29.81 14.99 8.08
C LYS A 401 28.41 15.00 8.72
N HIS A 402 28.31 14.81 10.04
CA HIS A 402 27.05 14.89 10.78
C HIS A 402 27.01 16.13 11.69
N SER A 403 25.81 16.68 11.93
CA SER A 403 25.60 17.87 12.77
C SER A 403 26.01 17.65 14.22
N ASP A 404 25.82 16.44 14.72
CA ASP A 404 25.80 16.15 16.15
C ASP A 404 27.20 15.79 16.70
N THR A 405 28.19 15.62 15.83
CA THR A 405 29.59 15.31 16.16
C THR A 405 30.53 16.51 15.97
N ARG A 406 30.01 17.72 15.82
CA ARG A 406 30.79 18.93 15.50
C ARG A 406 31.55 19.45 16.74
N THR A 407 32.87 19.24 16.77
CA THR A 407 33.73 19.73 17.85
C THR A 407 33.97 21.26 17.78
N PRO A 408 34.20 21.93 18.92
CA PRO A 408 34.56 23.35 18.95
C PRO A 408 35.91 23.64 18.27
N ALA A 409 36.04 24.85 17.70
CA ALA A 409 37.08 25.22 16.74
C ALA A 409 38.53 25.37 17.28
N ASN A 410 38.93 24.66 18.33
CA ASN A 410 40.24 24.84 18.97
C ASN A 410 40.88 23.56 19.56
N THR A 411 40.53 22.38 19.04
CA THR A 411 41.20 21.11 19.37
C THR A 411 42.13 20.69 18.22
N PRO A 412 43.39 20.28 18.47
CA PRO A 412 44.23 19.69 17.42
C PRO A 412 43.61 18.38 16.91
N ILE A 413 43.23 18.36 15.64
CA ILE A 413 42.44 17.27 15.03
C ILE A 413 43.29 15.99 14.81
N GLU A 414 44.59 16.16 14.58
CA GLU A 414 45.48 15.14 14.02
C GLU A 414 45.79 13.95 14.95
N GLU A 415 45.69 14.10 16.28
CA GLU A 415 45.93 12.98 17.23
C GLU A 415 44.70 12.09 17.47
N ILE A 416 43.49 12.56 17.18
CA ILE A 416 42.25 11.77 17.33
C ILE A 416 42.00 10.93 16.07
N GLU A 417 42.29 11.48 14.88
CA GLU A 417 42.04 10.79 13.59
C GLU A 417 42.83 9.47 13.43
N ALA A 418 43.97 9.30 14.12
CA ALA A 418 44.77 8.07 14.07
C ALA A 418 44.15 6.85 14.83
N ARG A 419 43.07 7.04 15.59
CA ARG A 419 42.36 5.97 16.31
C ARG A 419 41.06 5.51 15.65
N ASN A 420 40.63 6.18 14.58
CA ASN A 420 39.41 5.83 13.86
C ASN A 420 39.62 4.62 12.91
N VAL A 421 38.51 4.03 12.45
CA VAL A 421 38.49 3.00 11.40
C VAL A 421 39.02 3.55 10.06
N VAL A 422 39.55 2.69 9.18
CA VAL A 422 39.92 3.06 7.80
C VAL A 422 38.72 3.65 7.04
N ASP A 423 38.88 4.78 6.34
CA ASP A 423 37.87 5.27 5.39
C ASP A 423 37.91 4.44 4.10
N GLY A 424 37.14 3.35 4.09
CA GLY A 424 37.10 2.39 2.99
C GLY A 424 36.70 3.00 1.64
N LEU A 425 35.82 4.01 1.64
CA LEU A 425 35.41 4.69 0.41
C LEU A 425 36.53 5.58 -0.15
N SER A 426 37.30 6.25 0.71
CA SER A 426 38.48 7.02 0.29
C SER A 426 39.57 6.13 -0.33
N LEU A 427 39.78 4.94 0.23
CA LEU A 427 40.68 3.92 -0.31
C LEU A 427 40.22 3.45 -1.71
N ILE A 428 38.94 3.09 -1.86
CA ILE A 428 38.37 2.67 -3.15
C ILE A 428 38.52 3.78 -4.21
N ASN A 429 38.24 5.03 -3.87
CA ASN A 429 38.36 6.16 -4.80
C ASN A 429 39.81 6.46 -5.18
N HIS A 430 40.76 6.35 -4.24
CA HIS A 430 42.20 6.45 -4.56
C HIS A 430 42.64 5.36 -5.54
N LEU A 431 42.20 4.11 -5.33
CA LEU A 431 42.51 2.98 -6.22
C LEU A 431 41.93 3.16 -7.62
N LYS A 432 40.73 3.74 -7.75
CA LYS A 432 40.14 4.09 -9.07
C LYS A 432 41.04 5.04 -9.88
N THR A 433 41.86 5.88 -9.23
CA THR A 433 42.80 6.79 -9.92
C THR A 433 44.18 6.17 -10.22
N GLN A 434 44.52 5.02 -9.63
CA GLN A 434 45.86 4.39 -9.75
C GLN A 434 45.87 3.06 -10.52
N SER A 435 45.09 2.99 -11.61
CA SER A 435 44.92 1.81 -12.48
C SER A 435 44.24 0.60 -11.82
N ALA A 436 43.67 -0.29 -12.64
CA ALA A 436 42.95 -1.47 -12.16
C ALA A 436 43.82 -2.44 -11.32
N ASN A 437 45.14 -2.44 -11.53
CA ASN A 437 46.10 -3.36 -10.92
C ASN A 437 46.97 -2.69 -9.83
N ALA A 438 46.47 -1.66 -9.15
CA ALA A 438 47.15 -1.08 -7.99
C ALA A 438 47.49 -2.17 -6.94
N VAL A 439 48.78 -2.38 -6.66
CA VAL A 439 49.27 -3.28 -5.61
C VAL A 439 49.66 -2.44 -4.40
N TYR A 440 49.49 -2.98 -3.20
CA TYR A 440 50.02 -2.39 -1.97
C TYR A 440 51.53 -2.08 -2.16
N PRO A 441 52.02 -0.86 -1.86
CA PRO A 441 51.46 0.16 -0.97
C PRO A 441 50.59 1.24 -1.65
N TYR A 442 50.00 0.99 -2.83
CA TYR A 442 49.02 1.89 -3.47
C TYR A 442 49.53 3.33 -3.68
N GLY A 443 50.82 3.47 -4.05
CA GLY A 443 51.45 4.77 -4.28
C GLY A 443 51.53 5.68 -3.05
N LYS A 444 51.32 5.15 -1.84
CA LYS A 444 51.49 5.83 -0.55
C LYS A 444 52.76 5.33 0.15
N SER A 445 53.28 6.12 1.09
CA SER A 445 54.42 5.75 1.94
C SER A 445 54.00 4.83 3.09
N LEU A 446 53.43 3.66 2.77
CA LEU A 446 53.09 2.62 3.74
C LEU A 446 54.30 1.69 3.96
N SER A 447 54.42 1.12 5.16
CA SER A 447 55.50 0.16 5.44
C SER A 447 55.42 -1.08 4.53
N THR A 448 56.55 -1.48 3.96
CA THR A 448 56.73 -2.72 3.19
C THR A 448 57.52 -3.79 3.97
N ASP A 449 57.93 -3.50 5.20
CA ASP A 449 58.73 -4.42 6.02
C ASP A 449 57.89 -5.65 6.42
N GLY A 450 58.51 -6.83 6.37
CA GLY A 450 57.89 -8.11 6.74
C GLY A 450 56.89 -8.69 5.74
N LEU A 451 56.47 -7.95 4.70
CA LEU A 451 55.43 -8.38 3.76
C LEU A 451 55.84 -9.60 2.92
N THR A 452 55.10 -10.68 3.11
CA THR A 452 55.21 -11.91 2.29
C THR A 452 54.19 -11.91 1.16
N THR A 453 54.42 -12.71 0.10
CA THR A 453 53.46 -12.83 -1.01
C THR A 453 52.04 -13.25 -0.58
N PRO A 454 51.84 -14.18 0.39
CA PRO A 454 50.52 -14.44 0.97
C PRO A 454 49.86 -13.21 1.61
N MET A 455 50.60 -12.39 2.36
CA MET A 455 50.08 -11.18 2.99
C MET A 455 49.67 -10.11 1.96
N ILE A 456 50.48 -9.92 0.91
CA ILE A 456 50.13 -9.02 -0.21
C ILE A 456 48.85 -9.50 -0.91
N ASN A 457 48.70 -10.81 -1.11
CA ASN A 457 47.51 -11.40 -1.71
C ASN A 457 46.27 -11.26 -0.80
N ALA A 458 46.42 -11.41 0.53
CA ALA A 458 45.35 -11.20 1.50
C ALA A 458 44.85 -9.74 1.52
N ILE A 459 45.77 -8.76 1.57
CA ILE A 459 45.40 -7.34 1.48
C ILE A 459 44.71 -7.04 0.14
N LYS A 460 45.21 -7.61 -0.98
CA LYS A 460 44.57 -7.46 -2.29
C LYS A 460 43.17 -8.10 -2.32
N ALA A 461 42.98 -9.24 -1.68
CA ALA A 461 41.70 -9.94 -1.60
C ALA A 461 40.67 -9.11 -0.81
N GLU A 462 41.00 -8.63 0.39
CA GLU A 462 40.06 -7.82 1.19
C GLU A 462 39.79 -6.44 0.58
N VAL A 463 40.78 -5.83 -0.07
CA VAL A 463 40.56 -4.58 -0.83
C VAL A 463 39.64 -4.82 -2.03
N ASN A 464 39.72 -5.98 -2.68
CA ASN A 464 38.75 -6.36 -3.72
C ASN A 464 37.37 -6.70 -3.14
N ASN A 465 37.30 -7.32 -1.95
CA ASN A 465 36.07 -7.62 -1.22
C ASN A 465 35.28 -6.33 -0.92
N ILE A 466 35.92 -5.28 -0.38
CA ILE A 466 35.23 -3.99 -0.15
C ILE A 466 34.89 -3.25 -1.45
N ARG A 467 35.63 -3.46 -2.54
CA ARG A 467 35.27 -2.92 -3.87
C ARG A 467 34.01 -3.61 -4.39
N ASP A 468 33.92 -4.93 -4.31
CA ASP A 468 32.72 -5.70 -4.67
C ASP A 468 31.51 -5.33 -3.80
N LEU A 469 31.70 -5.10 -2.49
CA LEU A 469 30.63 -4.65 -1.60
C LEU A 469 30.10 -3.26 -1.95
N ASN A 470 30.99 -2.30 -2.22
CA ASN A 470 30.58 -0.96 -2.67
C ASN A 470 29.87 -1.01 -4.03
N ASP A 471 30.31 -1.90 -4.91
CA ASP A 471 29.71 -2.13 -6.22
C ASP A 471 28.34 -2.81 -6.11
N ALA A 472 28.18 -3.82 -5.24
CA ALA A 472 26.89 -4.44 -4.92
C ALA A 472 25.85 -3.44 -4.35
N VAL A 473 26.28 -2.49 -3.50
CA VAL A 473 25.42 -1.39 -3.04
C VAL A 473 25.04 -0.46 -4.20
N SER A 474 25.96 -0.23 -5.13
CA SER A 474 25.72 0.60 -6.32
C SER A 474 24.75 -0.08 -7.31
N ASP A 475 24.88 -1.39 -7.52
CA ASP A 475 23.99 -2.22 -8.34
C ASP A 475 22.56 -2.23 -7.80
N VAL A 476 22.39 -2.45 -6.50
CA VAL A 476 21.08 -2.39 -5.84
C VAL A 476 20.48 -0.98 -5.96
N ALA A 477 21.28 0.08 -5.81
CA ALA A 477 20.81 1.46 -5.95
C ALA A 477 20.39 1.83 -7.39
N ILE A 478 21.14 1.38 -8.40
CA ILE A 478 20.82 1.57 -9.81
C ILE A 478 19.57 0.77 -10.19
N ALA A 479 19.50 -0.50 -9.79
CA ALA A 479 18.34 -1.35 -10.02
C ALA A 479 17.07 -0.78 -9.38
N GLU A 480 17.16 -0.30 -8.13
CA GLU A 480 16.04 0.31 -7.42
C GLU A 480 15.58 1.60 -8.11
N SER A 481 16.52 2.46 -8.52
CA SER A 481 16.17 3.70 -9.23
C SER A 481 15.45 3.42 -10.54
N VAL A 482 15.95 2.48 -11.35
CA VAL A 482 15.28 2.05 -12.59
C VAL A 482 13.93 1.38 -12.29
N HIS A 483 13.80 0.63 -11.19
CA HIS A 483 12.54 0.03 -10.77
C HIS A 483 11.49 1.09 -10.44
N GLN A 484 11.83 2.09 -9.62
CA GLN A 484 10.93 3.19 -9.27
C GLN A 484 10.56 4.02 -10.50
N VAL A 485 11.50 4.27 -11.42
CA VAL A 485 11.21 4.95 -12.71
C VAL A 485 10.26 4.13 -13.60
N VAL A 486 10.42 2.81 -13.66
CA VAL A 486 9.49 1.90 -14.38
C VAL A 486 8.10 1.89 -13.76
N GLN A 487 7.99 2.03 -12.43
CA GLN A 487 6.71 2.19 -11.73
C GLN A 487 6.09 3.60 -11.86
N GLY A 488 6.75 4.56 -12.52
CA GLY A 488 6.31 5.95 -12.64
C GLY A 488 6.68 6.86 -11.45
N ASN A 489 7.38 6.33 -10.45
CA ASN A 489 7.82 7.05 -9.25
C ASN A 489 9.14 7.82 -9.51
N TYR A 490 9.16 8.72 -10.50
CA TYR A 490 10.36 9.43 -10.95
C TYR A 490 11.10 10.16 -9.80
N ASP A 491 10.36 10.83 -8.92
CA ASP A 491 10.93 11.53 -7.76
C ASP A 491 11.59 10.56 -6.77
N ARG A 492 10.98 9.38 -6.53
CA ARG A 492 11.56 8.33 -5.66
C ARG A 492 12.80 7.72 -6.30
N GLY A 493 12.81 7.50 -7.62
CA GLY A 493 13.99 7.05 -8.36
C GLY A 493 15.16 8.04 -8.29
N ALA A 494 14.90 9.33 -8.47
CA ALA A 494 15.88 10.40 -8.36
C ALA A 494 16.36 10.62 -6.91
N ALA A 495 15.45 10.54 -5.93
CA ALA A 495 15.78 10.61 -4.51
C ALA A 495 16.66 9.42 -4.06
N THR A 496 16.40 8.22 -4.59
CA THR A 496 17.19 7.01 -4.31
C THR A 496 18.64 7.20 -4.76
N LEU A 497 18.88 7.57 -6.03
CA LEU A 497 20.23 7.86 -6.54
C LEU A 497 20.94 8.96 -5.74
N ASN A 498 20.23 10.04 -5.42
CA ASN A 498 20.79 11.12 -4.58
C ASN A 498 21.16 10.63 -3.18
N THR A 499 20.37 9.72 -2.61
CA THR A 499 20.53 9.24 -1.24
C THR A 499 21.75 8.34 -1.10
N TYR A 500 21.92 7.37 -2.00
CA TYR A 500 23.15 6.56 -2.08
C TYR A 500 24.39 7.41 -2.43
N SER A 501 24.23 8.49 -3.22
CA SER A 501 25.32 9.43 -3.52
C SER A 501 25.73 10.32 -2.34
N LYS A 502 24.80 10.71 -1.47
CA LYS A 502 25.00 11.73 -0.42
C LYS A 502 25.13 11.14 1.00
N GLY A 503 24.85 9.85 1.17
CA GLY A 503 24.92 9.17 2.47
C GLY A 503 23.78 9.53 3.42
N THR A 504 22.64 9.97 2.89
CA THR A 504 21.38 10.06 3.66
C THR A 504 20.74 8.67 3.79
N PHE A 505 19.74 8.53 4.65
CA PHE A 505 19.08 7.24 4.93
C PHE A 505 18.31 6.69 3.71
N PRO A 506 18.74 5.59 3.06
CA PRO A 506 17.98 4.99 1.97
C PRO A 506 16.74 4.23 2.49
N PRO A 507 15.63 4.21 1.74
CA PRO A 507 14.56 3.25 1.98
C PRO A 507 15.06 1.82 1.71
N ILE A 508 14.34 0.81 2.21
CA ILE A 508 14.57 -0.57 1.78
C ILE A 508 14.26 -0.64 0.27
N PRO A 509 15.13 -1.20 -0.58
CA PRO A 509 14.84 -1.37 -2.00
C PRO A 509 13.63 -2.29 -2.23
N ASP A 510 12.72 -1.88 -3.11
CA ASP A 510 11.57 -2.69 -3.52
C ASP A 510 11.99 -3.72 -4.60
N VAL A 511 12.98 -3.40 -5.44
CA VAL A 511 13.47 -4.24 -6.56
C VAL A 511 14.06 -5.61 -6.17
N VAL A 512 14.35 -5.79 -4.87
CA VAL A 512 14.87 -7.06 -4.32
C VAL A 512 13.79 -7.83 -3.55
N GLN A 513 12.61 -7.25 -3.38
CA GLN A 513 11.48 -7.91 -2.71
C GLN A 513 10.66 -8.69 -3.74
N THR A 514 10.27 -9.90 -3.39
CA THR A 514 9.28 -10.64 -4.19
C THR A 514 7.90 -10.06 -3.88
N PRO A 515 7.22 -9.37 -4.81
CA PRO A 515 5.86 -8.93 -4.58
C PRO A 515 4.97 -10.15 -4.32
N ARG A 516 4.11 -10.03 -3.32
CA ARG A 516 3.07 -11.00 -3.01
C ARG A 516 1.73 -10.30 -3.11
N SER A 517 0.85 -10.80 -3.95
CA SER A 517 -0.56 -10.46 -3.90
C SER A 517 -1.25 -11.33 -2.85
N GLY A 518 -2.40 -10.86 -2.37
CA GLY A 518 -3.16 -11.53 -1.36
C GLY A 518 -4.30 -10.65 -0.86
N VAL A 519 -5.13 -11.24 -0.01
CA VAL A 519 -6.24 -10.55 0.66
C VAL A 519 -5.82 -10.18 2.08
N ASN A 520 -6.08 -8.94 2.49
CA ASN A 520 -5.86 -8.50 3.85
C ASN A 520 -7.04 -8.92 4.74
N LEU A 521 -6.75 -9.65 5.81
CA LEU A 521 -7.64 -9.84 6.94
C LEU A 521 -7.18 -8.91 8.06
N THR A 522 -7.94 -7.84 8.31
CA THR A 522 -7.73 -7.00 9.50
C THR A 522 -8.52 -7.60 10.65
N HIS A 523 -7.84 -8.00 11.71
CA HIS A 523 -8.46 -8.46 12.95
C HIS A 523 -8.51 -7.29 13.94
N ARG A 524 -9.65 -7.14 14.61
CA ARG A 524 -9.85 -6.18 15.70
C ARG A 524 -10.60 -6.85 16.83
N LEU A 525 -10.11 -6.69 18.05
CA LEU A 525 -10.73 -7.23 19.26
C LEU A 525 -11.34 -6.11 20.10
N GLY A 526 -12.66 -6.12 20.30
CA GLY A 526 -13.40 -5.07 21.01
C GLY A 526 -14.07 -5.52 22.31
N ILE A 527 -14.25 -4.58 23.24
CA ILE A 527 -15.16 -4.70 24.39
C ILE A 527 -16.20 -3.60 24.27
N HIS A 528 -17.47 -3.95 24.14
CA HIS A 528 -18.55 -2.97 24.24
C HIS A 528 -18.85 -2.61 25.70
N LEU A 529 -19.22 -1.35 25.92
CA LEU A 529 -19.77 -0.84 27.16
C LEU A 529 -21.17 -0.27 26.90
N GLU A 530 -22.02 -0.22 27.94
CA GLU A 530 -23.36 0.34 27.83
C GLU A 530 -23.31 1.87 27.79
N SER A 531 -23.85 2.45 26.72
CA SER A 531 -23.94 3.90 26.48
C SER A 531 -25.15 4.55 27.14
N GLY A 532 -25.15 5.89 27.24
CA GLY A 532 -26.27 6.67 27.76
C GLY A 532 -26.50 6.57 29.27
N LEU A 533 -25.52 6.06 30.03
CA LEU A 533 -25.64 5.91 31.48
C LEU A 533 -25.54 7.24 32.22
N ASN A 534 -26.48 7.46 33.15
CA ASN A 534 -26.52 8.64 33.99
C ASN A 534 -25.48 8.54 35.13
N PRO A 535 -24.58 9.54 35.33
CA PRO A 535 -23.50 9.49 36.31
C PRO A 535 -23.96 9.49 37.79
N LEU A 536 -25.25 9.64 38.08
CA LEU A 536 -25.84 9.51 39.41
C LEU A 536 -26.47 8.14 39.69
N THR A 537 -26.62 7.27 38.68
CA THR A 537 -27.30 5.96 38.82
C THR A 537 -26.29 4.86 39.17
N SER A 538 -26.21 4.51 40.45
CA SER A 538 -25.26 3.50 40.93
C SER A 538 -25.66 2.08 40.54
N PRO A 539 -24.71 1.23 40.09
CA PRO A 539 -24.93 -0.21 39.93
C PRO A 539 -24.91 -0.96 41.28
N THR A 540 -24.53 -0.32 42.39
CA THR A 540 -24.49 -0.90 43.74
C THR A 540 -25.49 -0.20 44.68
N ALA A 541 -25.71 -0.76 45.87
CA ALA A 541 -26.69 -0.26 46.85
C ALA A 541 -26.35 1.13 47.47
N TYR A 542 -25.17 1.69 47.18
CA TYR A 542 -24.68 2.97 47.70
C TYR A 542 -24.38 3.97 46.56
N PRO A 543 -24.38 5.29 46.83
CA PRO A 543 -24.20 6.32 45.80
C PRO A 543 -22.88 6.20 45.03
N MET A 544 -22.87 6.68 43.78
CA MET A 544 -21.68 6.70 42.92
C MET A 544 -20.51 7.42 43.61
N THR A 545 -19.34 6.78 43.63
CA THR A 545 -18.07 7.40 44.05
C THR A 545 -17.60 8.42 43.00
N PRO A 546 -16.67 9.35 43.33
CA PRO A 546 -16.20 10.34 42.36
C PRO A 546 -15.70 9.75 41.04
N ARG A 547 -14.84 8.72 41.11
CA ARG A 547 -14.37 7.99 39.92
C ARG A 547 -15.53 7.35 39.15
N ALA A 548 -16.51 6.76 39.83
CA ALA A 548 -17.69 6.18 39.18
C ALA A 548 -18.62 7.21 38.52
N LYS A 549 -18.71 8.44 39.03
CA LYS A 549 -19.40 9.57 38.36
C LYS A 549 -18.65 10.01 37.10
N GLY A 550 -17.32 9.92 37.12
CA GLY A 550 -16.47 10.27 36.00
C GLY A 550 -16.62 9.28 34.84
N GLU A 551 -16.70 7.97 35.11
CA GLU A 551 -16.88 6.95 34.08
C GLU A 551 -17.89 5.85 34.48
N PRO A 552 -19.20 6.10 34.29
CA PRO A 552 -20.25 5.18 34.70
C PRO A 552 -20.30 3.89 33.86
N ALA A 553 -19.88 3.92 32.59
CA ALA A 553 -19.96 2.76 31.69
C ALA A 553 -18.95 1.67 32.10
N LEU A 554 -17.72 2.08 32.40
CA LEU A 554 -16.71 1.17 32.96
C LEU A 554 -17.14 0.66 34.34
N ASN A 555 -17.65 1.53 35.22
CA ASN A 555 -18.07 1.10 36.56
C ASN A 555 -19.24 0.09 36.54
N LYS A 556 -20.20 0.25 35.63
CA LYS A 556 -21.29 -0.72 35.45
C LYS A 556 -20.79 -2.07 34.94
N TRP A 557 -19.86 -2.08 33.98
CA TRP A 557 -19.24 -3.30 33.47
C TRP A 557 -18.42 -4.02 34.56
N LEU A 558 -17.59 -3.30 35.30
CA LEU A 558 -16.82 -3.84 36.43
C LEU A 558 -17.73 -4.41 37.54
N ALA A 559 -18.87 -3.77 37.84
CA ALA A 559 -19.85 -4.32 38.78
C ALA A 559 -20.53 -5.62 38.30
N GLY A 560 -20.59 -5.85 36.99
CA GLY A 560 -21.01 -7.13 36.42
C GLY A 560 -19.98 -8.23 36.62
N LEU A 561 -18.69 -7.92 36.38
CA LEU A 561 -17.57 -8.86 36.50
C LEU A 561 -17.21 -9.21 37.95
N LEU A 562 -16.98 -8.21 38.78
CA LEU A 562 -16.45 -8.42 40.13
C LEU A 562 -17.49 -9.10 41.05
N PRO A 563 -17.06 -9.85 42.08
CA PRO A 563 -17.97 -10.39 43.10
C PRO A 563 -18.81 -9.29 43.77
N ASP A 564 -19.89 -9.69 44.44
CA ASP A 564 -20.72 -8.76 45.21
C ASP A 564 -19.88 -8.02 46.28
N PRO A 565 -20.01 -6.68 46.46
CA PRO A 565 -19.27 -5.93 47.48
C PRO A 565 -19.40 -6.42 48.94
N ASP A 566 -20.44 -7.19 49.28
CA ASP A 566 -20.55 -7.84 50.59
C ASP A 566 -19.77 -9.17 50.69
N SER A 567 -19.41 -9.74 49.55
CA SER A 567 -18.60 -10.97 49.42
C SER A 567 -17.09 -10.71 49.32
N VAL A 568 -16.66 -9.47 49.08
CA VAL A 568 -15.24 -9.07 49.05
C VAL A 568 -14.85 -8.45 50.39
N ALA A 569 -13.80 -8.96 51.04
CA ALA A 569 -13.39 -8.48 52.37
C ALA A 569 -11.88 -8.61 52.68
N CYS A 570 -11.44 -7.96 53.75
CA CYS A 570 -10.19 -8.26 54.44
C CYS A 570 -10.42 -8.43 55.95
N LYS A 571 -9.50 -9.13 56.63
CA LYS A 571 -9.48 -9.17 58.09
C LYS A 571 -8.59 -8.07 58.64
N VAL A 572 -9.01 -7.46 59.74
CA VAL A 572 -8.20 -6.48 60.46
C VAL A 572 -8.10 -6.90 61.92
N SER A 573 -6.88 -6.95 62.46
CA SER A 573 -6.63 -7.22 63.86
C SER A 573 -6.08 -5.99 64.58
N TYR A 574 -6.64 -5.67 65.76
CA TYR A 574 -6.20 -4.55 66.59
C TYR A 574 -6.32 -4.88 68.08
N TYR A 575 -5.58 -4.16 68.92
CA TYR A 575 -5.65 -4.34 70.38
C TYR A 575 -6.73 -3.44 71.00
N ASP A 576 -7.76 -4.05 71.57
CA ASP A 576 -8.83 -3.34 72.29
C ASP A 576 -8.48 -3.17 73.78
N HIS A 577 -8.20 -1.93 74.16
CA HIS A 577 -7.88 -1.56 75.53
C HIS A 577 -9.07 -1.68 76.49
N ALA A 578 -10.32 -1.62 76.00
CA ALA A 578 -11.50 -1.77 76.87
C ALA A 578 -11.73 -3.23 77.30
N SER A 579 -11.24 -4.20 76.52
CA SER A 579 -11.31 -5.64 76.84
C SER A 579 -9.96 -6.30 77.14
N ALA A 580 -8.86 -5.52 77.08
CA ALA A 580 -7.47 -5.98 77.24
C ALA A 580 -7.13 -7.20 76.36
N SER A 581 -7.58 -7.18 75.10
CA SER A 581 -7.43 -8.31 74.18
C SER A 581 -7.30 -7.87 72.72
N PHE A 582 -6.65 -8.70 71.89
CA PHE A 582 -6.72 -8.53 70.45
C PHE A 582 -8.10 -8.97 69.93
N LYS A 583 -8.69 -8.14 69.06
CA LYS A 583 -9.90 -8.45 68.29
C LYS A 583 -9.56 -8.58 66.82
N GLU A 584 -10.30 -9.42 66.12
CA GLU A 584 -10.32 -9.49 64.66
C GLU A 584 -11.70 -9.08 64.17
N GLU A 585 -11.75 -8.17 63.19
CA GLU A 585 -12.98 -7.71 62.55
C GLU A 585 -12.88 -7.93 61.03
N GLU A 586 -14.02 -8.20 60.40
CA GLU A 586 -14.13 -8.36 58.94
C GLU A 586 -14.61 -7.05 58.31
N VAL A 587 -13.81 -6.47 57.41
CA VAL A 587 -14.16 -5.24 56.69
C VAL A 587 -14.48 -5.58 55.24
N THR A 588 -15.72 -5.37 54.81
CA THR A 588 -16.16 -5.64 53.43
C THR A 588 -16.00 -4.43 52.52
N GLN A 589 -15.95 -4.67 51.20
CA GLN A 589 -15.95 -3.61 50.19
C GLN A 589 -17.20 -2.70 50.33
N HIS A 590 -18.36 -3.26 50.66
CA HIS A 590 -19.58 -2.51 50.97
C HIS A 590 -19.37 -1.54 52.14
N MET A 591 -18.77 -1.99 53.26
CA MET A 591 -18.54 -1.17 54.45
C MET A 591 -17.66 0.06 54.14
N LEU A 592 -16.68 -0.10 53.25
CA LEU A 592 -15.81 0.98 52.76
C LEU A 592 -16.49 1.89 51.73
N LYS A 593 -17.62 1.47 51.14
CA LYS A 593 -18.38 2.17 50.09
C LYS A 593 -17.59 2.44 48.81
N ILE A 594 -16.63 1.57 48.48
CA ILE A 594 -15.82 1.66 47.25
C ILE A 594 -16.46 0.84 46.12
N GLN A 595 -16.37 1.32 44.88
CA GLN A 595 -16.94 0.63 43.72
C GLN A 595 -15.86 -0.06 42.88
N GLY A 596 -16.27 -0.84 41.87
CA GLY A 596 -15.35 -1.62 41.04
C GLY A 596 -14.29 -0.76 40.34
N ILE A 597 -14.66 0.44 39.91
CA ILE A 597 -13.70 1.40 39.33
C ILE A 597 -12.71 1.95 40.37
N ASP A 598 -13.07 2.07 41.64
CA ASP A 598 -12.12 2.49 42.67
C ASP A 598 -11.06 1.40 42.89
N LEU A 599 -11.51 0.14 43.04
CA LEU A 599 -10.61 -1.01 43.13
C LEU A 599 -9.67 -1.10 41.92
N LEU A 600 -10.17 -0.82 40.70
CA LEU A 600 -9.31 -0.78 39.50
C LEU A 600 -8.14 0.21 39.66
N TYR A 601 -8.36 1.38 40.25
CA TYR A 601 -7.31 2.38 40.42
C TYR A 601 -6.48 2.22 41.70
N THR A 602 -7.04 1.69 42.80
CA THR A 602 -6.38 1.63 44.12
C THR A 602 -5.84 0.26 44.53
N LEU A 603 -6.43 -0.85 44.08
CA LEU A 603 -5.97 -2.20 44.46
C LEU A 603 -4.82 -2.65 43.56
N ASN A 604 -3.60 -2.21 43.89
CA ASN A 604 -2.37 -2.69 43.27
C ASN A 604 -1.37 -3.09 44.35
N ILE A 605 -1.15 -4.40 44.50
CA ILE A 605 -0.30 -5.00 45.54
C ILE A 605 1.20 -4.82 45.21
N ASP A 606 1.55 -4.60 43.94
CA ASP A 606 2.93 -4.40 43.48
C ASP A 606 3.42 -2.94 43.68
N MET A 607 2.53 -2.02 44.08
CA MET A 607 2.85 -0.61 44.34
C MET A 607 2.47 -0.21 45.78
N GLU A 608 3.48 -0.05 46.63
CA GLU A 608 3.34 0.34 48.05
C GLU A 608 2.46 1.60 48.27
N GLN A 609 2.50 2.56 47.34
CA GLN A 609 1.66 3.78 47.38
C GLN A 609 0.17 3.55 47.07
N ALA A 610 -0.19 2.50 46.33
CA ALA A 610 -1.57 2.21 45.97
C ALA A 610 -2.31 1.49 47.11
N VAL A 611 -1.63 0.52 47.74
CA VAL A 611 -2.10 -0.16 48.96
C VAL A 611 -2.41 0.85 50.06
N ALA A 612 -1.56 1.89 50.22
CA ALA A 612 -1.75 2.94 51.21
C ALA A 612 -3.12 3.66 51.15
N GLN A 613 -3.75 3.81 49.97
CA GLN A 613 -5.10 4.41 49.89
C GLN A 613 -6.18 3.47 50.47
N ILE A 614 -6.06 2.16 50.28
CA ILE A 614 -7.00 1.18 50.84
C ILE A 614 -6.74 1.02 52.34
N ASP A 615 -5.47 0.94 52.75
CA ASP A 615 -5.07 0.91 54.17
C ASP A 615 -5.64 2.11 54.94
N ASP A 616 -5.46 3.33 54.42
CA ASP A 616 -6.02 4.55 54.99
C ASP A 616 -7.55 4.43 55.18
N GLN A 617 -8.29 3.95 54.17
CA GLN A 617 -9.75 3.79 54.29
C GLN A 617 -10.16 2.71 55.29
N VAL A 618 -9.42 1.60 55.37
CA VAL A 618 -9.65 0.50 56.34
C VAL A 618 -9.33 0.97 57.76
N ILE A 619 -8.20 1.63 57.98
CA ILE A 619 -7.80 2.21 59.26
C ILE A 619 -8.83 3.25 59.73
N GLN A 620 -9.29 4.13 58.83
CA GLN A 620 -10.33 5.10 59.15
C GLN A 620 -11.66 4.42 59.49
N TYR A 621 -12.07 3.39 58.75
CA TYR A 621 -13.28 2.63 59.07
C TYR A 621 -13.21 2.00 60.46
N ILE A 622 -12.08 1.38 60.82
CA ILE A 622 -11.87 0.79 62.15
C ILE A 622 -11.92 1.87 63.24
N ARG A 623 -11.28 3.03 63.03
CA ARG A 623 -11.25 4.13 64.01
C ARG A 623 -12.57 4.92 64.10
N ASP A 624 -13.40 4.91 63.05
CA ASP A 624 -14.73 5.53 63.04
C ASP A 624 -15.79 4.67 63.78
N ASN A 625 -15.68 3.33 63.71
CA ASN A 625 -16.71 2.40 64.21
C ASN A 625 -16.34 1.72 65.54
N PHE A 626 -15.05 1.60 65.88
CA PHE A 626 -14.58 0.90 67.08
C PHE A 626 -13.72 1.81 67.97
N THR A 627 -13.77 1.60 69.28
CA THR A 627 -13.02 2.39 70.28
C THR A 627 -11.55 1.98 70.35
N VAL A 628 -10.78 2.26 69.30
CA VAL A 628 -9.35 1.91 69.19
C VAL A 628 -8.48 3.09 69.61
N ARG A 629 -7.62 2.88 70.62
CA ARG A 629 -6.69 3.91 71.13
C ARG A 629 -5.74 4.37 70.01
N PRO A 630 -5.40 5.67 69.87
CA PRO A 630 -4.59 6.16 68.76
C PRO A 630 -3.23 5.46 68.60
N ASP A 631 -2.56 5.14 69.70
CA ASP A 631 -1.27 4.46 69.75
C ASP A 631 -1.31 2.94 69.52
N ALA A 632 -2.50 2.33 69.56
CA ALA A 632 -2.70 0.90 69.30
C ALA A 632 -2.38 0.56 67.84
N GLU A 633 -1.68 -0.55 67.63
CA GLU A 633 -1.35 -1.07 66.31
C GLU A 633 -2.58 -1.73 65.66
N ILE A 634 -2.76 -1.45 64.37
CA ILE A 634 -3.82 -2.01 63.52
C ILE A 634 -3.12 -2.74 62.38
N ASN A 635 -3.33 -4.04 62.27
CA ASN A 635 -2.69 -4.89 61.26
C ASN A 635 -3.76 -5.45 60.30
N ILE A 636 -3.60 -5.17 59.00
CA ILE A 636 -4.53 -5.57 57.94
C ILE A 636 -4.01 -6.85 57.27
N LYS A 637 -4.79 -7.93 57.37
CA LYS A 637 -4.42 -9.26 56.87
C LYS A 637 -5.07 -9.52 55.52
N TYR A 638 -4.44 -9.02 54.45
CA TYR A 638 -4.93 -9.18 53.08
C TYR A 638 -4.92 -10.64 52.58
N MET A 639 -3.96 -11.44 53.01
CA MET A 639 -3.75 -12.83 52.54
C MET A 639 -4.56 -13.88 53.32
N ASP A 640 -5.17 -13.52 54.44
CA ASP A 640 -5.95 -14.44 55.27
C ASP A 640 -7.27 -14.80 54.57
N LYS A 641 -7.55 -16.09 54.39
CA LYS A 641 -8.82 -16.55 53.83
C LYS A 641 -9.98 -16.32 54.81
N ILE A 642 -11.10 -15.85 54.27
CA ILE A 642 -12.35 -15.62 55.00
C ILE A 642 -13.39 -16.63 54.50
N PRO A 643 -13.94 -17.52 55.35
CA PRO A 643 -14.86 -18.56 54.88
C PRO A 643 -16.10 -17.98 54.18
N GLY A 644 -16.31 -18.37 52.92
CA GLY A 644 -17.46 -17.92 52.12
C GLY A 644 -17.33 -16.51 51.52
N LYS A 645 -16.16 -15.87 51.62
CA LYS A 645 -15.86 -14.57 51.02
C LYS A 645 -14.55 -14.63 50.22
N THR A 646 -14.40 -13.73 49.25
CA THR A 646 -13.17 -13.51 48.48
C THR A 646 -12.30 -12.49 49.22
N SER A 647 -11.01 -12.79 49.42
CA SER A 647 -10.11 -11.79 50.00
C SER A 647 -9.72 -10.72 48.97
N LEU A 648 -9.40 -9.50 49.42
CA LEU A 648 -8.84 -8.46 48.53
C LEU A 648 -7.56 -8.92 47.82
N PHE A 649 -6.78 -9.84 48.40
CA PHE A 649 -5.63 -10.47 47.73
C PHE A 649 -6.04 -11.45 46.62
N GLU A 650 -7.08 -12.27 46.83
CA GLU A 650 -7.61 -13.16 45.78
C GLU A 650 -8.18 -12.35 44.60
N LEU A 651 -8.77 -11.18 44.87
CA LEU A 651 -9.32 -10.30 43.84
C LEU A 651 -8.26 -9.54 43.03
N SER A 652 -7.07 -9.28 43.61
CA SER A 652 -6.05 -8.45 42.95
C SER A 652 -5.51 -9.06 41.66
N ALA A 653 -5.50 -10.40 41.52
CA ALA A 653 -5.11 -11.08 40.30
C ALA A 653 -6.00 -10.70 39.10
N MET A 654 -7.31 -10.58 39.33
CA MET A 654 -8.28 -10.15 38.32
C MET A 654 -8.15 -8.64 38.05
N ILE A 655 -8.00 -7.84 39.10
CA ILE A 655 -7.82 -6.38 38.97
C ILE A 655 -6.53 -6.03 38.22
N ASN A 656 -5.41 -6.74 38.43
CA ASN A 656 -4.17 -6.53 37.68
C ASN A 656 -4.38 -6.74 36.17
N SER A 657 -5.06 -7.81 35.75
CA SER A 657 -5.37 -8.03 34.33
C SER A 657 -6.37 -7.01 33.78
N LEU A 658 -7.39 -6.62 34.56
CA LEU A 658 -8.33 -5.56 34.18
C LEU A 658 -7.63 -4.20 34.01
N ARG A 659 -6.67 -3.86 34.89
CA ARG A 659 -5.83 -2.65 34.76
C ARG A 659 -5.00 -2.70 33.48
N SER A 660 -4.30 -3.81 33.23
CA SER A 660 -3.49 -3.98 32.01
C SER A 660 -4.30 -3.83 30.73
N LEU A 661 -5.56 -4.28 30.70
CA LEU A 661 -6.48 -3.98 29.60
C LEU A 661 -6.88 -2.51 29.59
N VAL A 662 -7.62 -2.04 30.60
CA VAL A 662 -8.28 -0.71 30.57
C VAL A 662 -7.30 0.44 30.36
N LEU A 663 -6.08 0.36 30.90
CA LEU A 663 -5.10 1.44 30.80
C LEU A 663 -4.34 1.45 29.46
N ASN A 664 -4.09 0.28 28.87
CA ASN A 664 -3.30 0.12 27.62
C ASN A 664 -4.16 -0.04 26.35
N CYS A 665 -5.48 0.04 26.49
CA CYS A 665 -6.43 0.04 25.38
C CYS A 665 -6.89 1.48 25.05
N ARG A 666 -7.37 1.69 23.83
CA ARG A 666 -7.96 2.96 23.40
C ARG A 666 -9.49 2.87 23.36
N PRO A 667 -10.23 3.98 23.49
CA PRO A 667 -11.65 4.00 23.20
C PRO A 667 -11.94 3.51 21.78
N LEU A 668 -13.07 2.80 21.63
CA LEU A 668 -13.60 2.35 20.34
C LEU A 668 -14.15 3.55 19.55
N GLN A 669 -13.98 3.53 18.23
CA GLN A 669 -14.41 4.57 17.29
C GLN A 669 -15.22 3.94 16.15
N ALA A 670 -16.02 4.74 15.41
CA ALA A 670 -16.80 4.25 14.27
C ALA A 670 -15.95 3.54 13.20
N GLN A 671 -14.73 4.02 12.98
CA GLN A 671 -13.76 3.46 12.03
C GLN A 671 -13.21 2.09 12.44
N ASP A 672 -13.36 1.68 13.71
CA ASP A 672 -12.93 0.36 14.17
C ASP A 672 -13.82 -0.76 13.61
N VAL A 673 -15.02 -0.41 13.14
CA VAL A 673 -16.02 -1.29 12.52
C VAL A 673 -16.33 -0.86 11.07
N THR A 674 -15.36 -0.25 10.39
CA THR A 674 -15.36 -0.01 8.94
C THR A 674 -14.10 -0.62 8.33
N LYS A 675 -14.12 -1.00 7.05
CA LYS A 675 -12.91 -1.44 6.37
C LYS A 675 -11.87 -0.32 6.31
N PRO A 676 -10.56 -0.62 6.45
CA PRO A 676 -9.49 0.38 6.32
C PRO A 676 -9.50 1.15 4.98
N THR A 677 -9.99 0.54 3.89
CA THR A 677 -10.09 1.14 2.56
C THR A 677 -11.35 1.98 2.32
N GLU A 678 -12.37 1.84 3.18
CA GLU A 678 -13.64 2.58 3.11
C GLU A 678 -13.70 3.72 4.15
N ALA A 679 -12.84 3.68 5.18
CA ALA A 679 -12.67 4.73 6.17
C ALA A 679 -12.14 6.03 5.54
N LYS A 680 -13.00 7.06 5.49
CA LYS A 680 -12.65 8.41 5.02
C LYS A 680 -12.07 9.25 6.16
N GLU A 681 -11.14 10.16 5.85
CA GLU A 681 -10.60 11.09 6.86
C GLU A 681 -11.69 12.05 7.39
N GLU A 682 -12.65 12.45 6.55
CA GLU A 682 -13.79 13.33 6.88
C GLU A 682 -15.01 12.55 7.40
N ASP A 683 -14.80 11.63 8.33
CA ASP A 683 -15.89 10.80 8.86
C ASP A 683 -16.86 11.61 9.75
N THR A 684 -18.17 11.38 9.55
CA THR A 684 -19.24 12.19 10.16
C THR A 684 -19.66 11.74 11.56
N SER A 685 -19.06 10.68 12.09
CA SER A 685 -19.28 10.19 13.45
C SER A 685 -19.06 11.29 14.50
N GLN A 686 -20.12 11.72 15.19
CA GLN A 686 -20.00 12.64 16.32
C GLN A 686 -19.61 11.88 17.59
N TRP A 687 -18.59 12.37 18.28
CA TRP A 687 -18.20 11.88 19.60
C TRP A 687 -18.93 12.66 20.68
N GLN A 688 -19.40 11.98 21.71
CA GLN A 688 -20.17 12.55 22.81
C GLN A 688 -19.64 12.04 24.15
N LEU A 689 -19.49 12.96 25.11
CA LEU A 689 -19.23 12.64 26.50
C LEU A 689 -20.08 13.57 27.37
N ASP A 690 -20.78 13.02 28.35
CA ASP A 690 -21.68 13.81 29.19
C ASP A 690 -20.88 14.76 30.10
N ILE A 691 -21.03 16.06 29.87
CA ILE A 691 -20.40 17.13 30.66
C ILE A 691 -20.73 17.05 32.15
N GLN A 692 -21.86 16.45 32.55
CA GLN A 692 -22.21 16.23 33.96
C GLN A 692 -21.19 15.32 34.67
N ARG A 693 -20.54 14.39 33.96
CA ARG A 693 -19.45 13.53 34.50
C ARG A 693 -18.30 14.37 35.08
N ILE A 694 -18.01 15.53 34.47
CA ILE A 694 -17.00 16.49 34.95
C ILE A 694 -17.61 17.50 35.91
N ALA A 695 -18.76 18.10 35.58
CA ALA A 695 -19.35 19.16 36.39
C ALA A 695 -19.69 18.71 37.83
N LEU A 696 -20.26 17.51 37.99
CA LEU A 696 -20.59 16.94 39.31
C LEU A 696 -19.35 16.70 40.17
N ASN A 697 -18.24 16.28 39.54
CA ASN A 697 -16.97 16.05 40.23
C ASN A 697 -16.26 17.36 40.57
N LYS A 698 -16.33 18.38 39.68
CA LYS A 698 -15.84 19.73 39.96
C LYS A 698 -16.54 20.33 41.20
N SER A 699 -17.87 20.29 41.26
CA SER A 699 -18.62 20.80 42.41
C SER A 699 -18.33 20.02 43.71
N GLY A 700 -17.94 18.75 43.61
CA GLY A 700 -17.41 17.99 44.73
C GLY A 700 -16.08 18.54 45.26
N LEU A 701 -15.12 18.84 44.38
CA LEU A 701 -13.86 19.49 44.76
C LEU A 701 -14.08 20.90 45.36
N GLU A 702 -14.99 21.67 44.77
CA GLU A 702 -15.38 23.00 45.28
C GLU A 702 -15.98 22.90 46.69
N SER A 703 -16.81 21.88 46.96
CA SER A 703 -17.37 21.60 48.30
C SER A 703 -16.29 21.26 49.33
N ILE A 704 -15.32 20.42 48.98
CA ILE A 704 -14.18 20.08 49.85
C ILE A 704 -13.38 21.34 50.18
N MET A 705 -13.10 22.18 49.16
CA MET A 705 -12.38 23.44 49.34
C MET A 705 -13.17 24.47 50.18
N ALA A 706 -14.50 24.49 50.06
CA ALA A 706 -15.39 25.32 50.88
C ALA A 706 -15.41 24.89 52.36
N ASN A 707 -15.20 23.60 52.65
CA ASN A 707 -15.07 23.08 54.02
C ASN A 707 -13.64 23.28 54.58
N ALA A 708 -12.61 23.09 53.75
CA ALA A 708 -11.21 23.18 54.16
C ALA A 708 -10.76 24.61 54.53
N ASN A 709 -11.17 25.62 53.77
CA ASN A 709 -10.72 27.00 53.99
C ASN A 709 -11.16 27.60 55.35
N PRO A 710 -12.44 27.51 55.77
CA PRO A 710 -12.87 27.98 57.08
C PRO A 710 -12.19 27.24 58.23
N LEU A 711 -12.01 25.92 58.12
CA LEU A 711 -11.33 25.14 59.16
C LEU A 711 -9.85 25.55 59.29
N LYS A 712 -9.14 25.69 58.17
CA LYS A 712 -7.75 26.17 58.12
C LYS A 712 -7.62 27.54 58.78
N ALA A 713 -8.46 28.50 58.40
CA ALA A 713 -8.46 29.85 58.96
C ALA A 713 -8.83 29.88 60.45
N THR A 714 -9.69 28.96 60.90
CA THR A 714 -10.02 28.79 62.32
C THR A 714 -8.81 28.33 63.12
N ILE A 715 -8.13 27.25 62.67
CA ILE A 715 -6.99 26.70 63.41
C ILE A 715 -5.80 27.68 63.38
N SER A 716 -5.48 28.28 62.22
CA SER A 716 -4.40 29.27 62.11
C SER A 716 -4.64 30.50 62.98
N GLY A 717 -5.90 30.93 63.14
CA GLY A 717 -6.29 32.01 64.05
C GLY A 717 -5.97 31.75 65.52
N PHE A 718 -5.74 30.49 65.93
CA PHE A 718 -5.24 30.15 67.27
C PHE A 718 -3.73 29.84 67.28
N THR A 719 -3.18 29.16 66.26
CA THR A 719 -1.75 28.79 66.22
C THR A 719 -0.80 29.94 65.91
N ASP A 720 -1.31 31.01 65.29
CA ASP A 720 -0.51 32.16 64.86
C ASP A 720 -0.74 33.38 65.77
N ALA A 721 -1.49 33.20 66.87
CA ALA A 721 -1.84 34.26 67.81
C ALA A 721 -0.70 34.62 68.77
N GLU A 722 -0.45 35.92 68.96
CA GLU A 722 0.50 36.42 69.96
C GLU A 722 -0.25 37.19 71.08
N PRO A 723 -0.31 36.69 72.32
CA PRO A 723 0.15 35.38 72.81
C PRO A 723 -0.80 34.22 72.45
N LEU A 724 -0.27 32.99 72.45
CA LEU A 724 -1.04 31.76 72.19
C LEU A 724 -1.99 31.39 73.34
N ASP A 725 -3.25 31.08 73.01
CA ASP A 725 -4.18 30.44 73.94
C ASP A 725 -4.00 28.91 73.93
N ILE A 726 -2.96 28.45 74.63
CA ILE A 726 -2.60 27.02 74.74
C ILE A 726 -3.77 26.18 75.28
N VAL A 727 -4.58 26.74 76.19
CA VAL A 727 -5.72 26.04 76.80
C VAL A 727 -6.82 25.77 75.78
N GLN A 728 -7.17 26.76 74.94
CA GLN A 728 -8.14 26.53 73.85
C GLN A 728 -7.59 25.59 72.77
N ILE A 729 -6.32 25.72 72.40
CA ILE A 729 -5.68 24.82 71.42
C ILE A 729 -5.77 23.37 71.86
N ILE A 730 -5.44 23.05 73.13
CA ILE A 730 -5.52 21.69 73.66
C ILE A 730 -6.97 21.19 73.68
N ASN A 731 -7.91 22.02 74.14
CA ASN A 731 -9.33 21.67 74.21
C ASN A 731 -9.97 21.40 72.84
N GLN A 732 -9.50 22.06 71.78
CA GLN A 732 -10.01 21.86 70.42
C GLN A 732 -9.20 20.90 69.55
N SER A 733 -7.95 20.58 69.93
CA SER A 733 -7.01 19.77 69.11
C SER A 733 -7.61 18.47 68.56
N ASN A 734 -8.33 17.69 69.38
CA ASN A 734 -8.97 16.45 68.93
C ASN A 734 -10.17 16.71 67.98
N THR A 735 -10.95 17.77 68.20
CA THR A 735 -12.05 18.21 67.33
C THR A 735 -11.55 18.66 65.97
N TRP A 736 -10.46 19.43 65.95
CA TRP A 736 -9.80 19.87 64.73
C TRP A 736 -9.19 18.70 63.96
N ALA A 737 -8.46 17.80 64.63
CA ALA A 737 -7.90 16.62 63.99
C ALA A 737 -8.97 15.73 63.34
N ASN A 738 -10.10 15.51 64.01
CA ASN A 738 -11.22 14.72 63.47
C ASN A 738 -11.90 15.45 62.28
N SER A 739 -12.06 16.77 62.35
CA SER A 739 -12.58 17.57 61.23
C SER A 739 -11.64 17.55 60.01
N VAL A 740 -10.33 17.59 60.22
CA VAL A 740 -9.32 17.46 59.15
C VAL A 740 -9.37 16.06 58.53
N LEU A 741 -9.42 15.00 59.34
CA LEU A 741 -9.56 13.62 58.86
C LEU A 741 -10.81 13.43 57.96
N ALA A 742 -11.94 14.04 58.32
CA ALA A 742 -13.16 13.97 57.49
C ALA A 742 -12.96 14.62 56.11
N ILE A 743 -12.34 15.81 56.05
CA ILE A 743 -12.06 16.53 54.80
C ILE A 743 -11.03 15.78 53.94
N LEU A 744 -9.97 15.23 54.56
CA LEU A 744 -8.98 14.41 53.85
C LEU A 744 -9.62 13.13 53.31
N LYS A 745 -10.49 12.45 54.06
CA LYS A 745 -11.25 11.27 53.62
C LYS A 745 -12.10 11.56 52.37
N GLU A 746 -12.75 12.71 52.31
CA GLU A 746 -13.49 13.15 51.11
C GLU A 746 -12.56 13.42 49.92
N ALA A 747 -11.42 14.08 50.14
CA ALA A 747 -10.42 14.37 49.10
C ALA A 747 -9.70 13.11 48.57
N LEU A 748 -9.48 12.11 49.43
CA LEU A 748 -8.85 10.83 49.08
C LEU A 748 -9.66 10.06 48.03
N ALA A 749 -11.00 10.21 48.03
CA ALA A 749 -11.89 9.61 47.03
C ALA A 749 -11.68 10.16 45.61
N TYR A 750 -10.98 11.28 45.44
CA TYR A 750 -10.57 11.84 44.14
C TYR A 750 -9.14 11.43 43.75
N GLY A 751 -8.45 10.60 44.55
CA GLY A 751 -7.06 10.21 44.30
C GLY A 751 -6.04 11.33 44.57
N ASN A 752 -6.35 12.28 45.47
CA ASN A 752 -5.46 13.39 45.77
C ASN A 752 -4.26 12.93 46.65
N PRO A 753 -3.00 13.06 46.20
CA PRO A 753 -1.83 12.65 47.01
C PRO A 753 -1.66 13.43 48.31
N GLN A 754 -2.17 14.66 48.38
CA GLN A 754 -2.13 15.49 49.60
C GLN A 754 -3.21 15.10 50.63
N ALA A 755 -4.07 14.13 50.30
CA ALA A 755 -5.17 13.68 51.15
C ALA A 755 -4.87 12.43 52.01
N ALA A 756 -3.60 11.97 52.04
CA ALA A 756 -3.19 10.83 52.86
C ALA A 756 -3.42 11.10 54.36
N ILE A 757 -4.14 10.20 55.04
CA ILE A 757 -4.60 10.39 56.42
C ILE A 757 -3.70 9.71 57.46
N GLY A 758 -2.92 8.68 57.10
CA GLY A 758 -2.04 7.95 58.01
C GLY A 758 -1.18 8.88 58.87
N SER A 759 -0.56 9.89 58.26
CA SER A 759 0.24 10.92 58.94
C SER A 759 -0.48 11.68 60.07
N VAL A 760 -1.79 11.91 59.96
CA VAL A 760 -2.60 12.55 61.02
C VAL A 760 -2.87 11.56 62.16
N HIS A 761 -3.08 10.28 61.85
CA HIS A 761 -3.17 9.21 62.85
C HIS A 761 -1.82 9.01 63.57
N ASP A 762 -0.70 9.05 62.85
CA ASP A 762 0.65 8.96 63.41
C ASP A 762 0.98 10.12 64.35
N GLY A 763 0.55 11.35 64.00
CA GLY A 763 0.66 12.51 64.88
C GLY A 763 -0.12 12.30 66.19
N LYS A 764 -1.38 11.87 66.12
CA LYS A 764 -2.19 11.53 67.31
C LYS A 764 -1.55 10.39 68.12
N ALA A 765 -1.09 9.33 67.46
CA ALA A 765 -0.44 8.17 68.09
C ALA A 765 0.85 8.56 68.81
N SER A 766 1.68 9.40 68.19
CA SER A 766 2.95 9.87 68.77
C SER A 766 2.73 10.71 70.02
N LEU A 767 1.72 11.59 70.03
CA LEU A 767 1.33 12.36 71.21
C LEU A 767 0.77 11.46 72.33
N PHE A 768 -0.06 10.46 71.99
CA PHE A 768 -0.52 9.45 72.96
C PHE A 768 0.67 8.70 73.59
N ARG A 769 1.60 8.18 72.78
CA ARG A 769 2.81 7.48 73.25
C ARG A 769 3.68 8.37 74.15
N LEU A 770 3.82 9.66 73.83
CA LEU A 770 4.57 10.61 74.64
C LEU A 770 3.95 10.80 76.04
N VAL A 771 2.63 10.97 76.12
CA VAL A 771 1.92 11.09 77.40
C VAL A 771 1.98 9.78 78.19
N MET A 772 1.67 8.64 77.55
CA MET A 772 1.70 7.32 78.20
C MET A 772 3.10 6.96 78.71
N LYS A 773 4.16 7.32 77.98
CA LYS A 773 5.55 7.14 78.44
C LYS A 773 5.80 7.87 79.75
N ARG A 774 5.45 9.15 79.86
CA ARG A 774 5.64 9.95 81.09
C ARG A 774 4.81 9.43 82.27
N VAL A 775 3.60 8.95 82.01
CA VAL A 775 2.73 8.32 83.02
C VAL A 775 3.37 7.02 83.53
N ASN A 776 3.81 6.13 82.62
CA ASN A 776 4.40 4.84 82.99
C ASN A 776 5.75 5.00 83.71
N GLU A 777 6.65 5.87 83.22
CA GLU A 777 7.92 6.19 83.91
C GLU A 777 7.67 6.68 85.35
N THR A 778 6.60 7.44 85.58
CA THR A 778 6.20 7.90 86.92
C THR A 778 5.59 6.76 87.77
N ILE A 779 4.77 5.88 87.18
CA ILE A 779 4.22 4.71 87.87
C ILE A 779 5.34 3.77 88.33
N GLU A 780 6.27 3.41 87.45
CA GLU A 780 7.42 2.55 87.78
C GLU A 780 8.25 3.14 88.92
N ARG A 781 8.51 4.45 88.88
CA ARG A 781 9.21 5.18 89.97
C ARG A 781 8.41 5.17 91.28
N PHE A 782 7.08 5.32 91.22
CA PHE A 782 6.22 5.28 92.40
C PHE A 782 6.13 3.86 93.02
N GLU A 783 6.09 2.81 92.19
CA GLU A 783 6.11 1.42 92.67
C GLU A 783 7.43 1.08 93.35
N ALA A 784 8.57 1.49 92.77
CA ALA A 784 9.89 1.32 93.39
C ALA A 784 9.99 2.00 94.76
N LYS A 785 9.51 3.26 94.87
CA LYS A 785 9.39 4.00 96.14
C LYS A 785 8.51 3.27 97.16
N LEU A 786 7.37 2.73 96.74
CA LEU A 786 6.44 2.02 97.61
C LEU A 786 7.04 0.74 98.19
N VAL A 787 7.79 -0.01 97.38
CA VAL A 787 8.54 -1.21 97.81
C VAL A 787 9.66 -0.83 98.77
N SER A 788 10.46 0.19 98.44
CA SER A 788 11.54 0.72 99.29
C SER A 788 11.03 1.22 100.66
N SER A 789 9.86 1.86 100.70
CA SER A 789 9.19 2.28 101.93
C SER A 789 8.70 1.08 102.75
N GLN A 790 8.11 0.06 102.12
CA GLN A 790 7.68 -1.16 102.81
C GLN A 790 8.85 -1.91 103.45
N GLN A 791 9.97 -2.06 102.74
CA GLN A 791 11.19 -2.70 103.28
C GLN A 791 11.66 -2.02 104.57
N LYS A 792 11.69 -0.68 104.60
CA LYS A 792 12.06 0.10 105.79
C LYS A 792 11.05 -0.01 106.94
N ILE A 793 9.76 -0.20 106.65
CA ILE A 793 8.74 -0.51 107.67
C ILE A 793 8.97 -1.92 108.25
N ASP A 794 9.31 -2.89 107.41
CA ASP A 794 9.58 -4.26 107.84
C ASP A 794 10.88 -4.34 108.67
N GLU A 795 11.91 -3.58 108.32
CA GLU A 795 13.11 -3.36 109.14
C GLU A 795 12.77 -2.70 110.49
N ALA A 796 11.90 -1.67 110.50
CA ALA A 796 11.44 -1.04 111.75
C ALA A 796 10.71 -2.02 112.67
N ASN A 797 9.95 -2.98 112.11
CA ASN A 797 9.29 -4.02 112.91
C ASN A 797 10.28 -4.97 113.61
N LEU A 798 11.53 -5.06 113.13
CA LEU A 798 12.61 -5.89 113.69
C LEU A 798 13.52 -5.12 114.67
N ALA A 799 13.44 -3.78 114.72
CA ALA A 799 14.29 -2.94 115.57
C ALA A 799 13.95 -3.08 117.07
N LEU A 800 14.98 -2.96 117.93
CA LEU A 800 14.88 -3.26 119.37
C LEU A 800 14.56 -2.04 120.23
N THR A 801 14.88 -0.82 119.77
CA THR A 801 14.60 0.42 120.51
C THR A 801 13.54 1.27 119.79
N GLU A 802 12.76 2.07 120.54
CA GLU A 802 11.79 3.01 119.94
C GLU A 802 12.47 4.10 119.10
N GLU A 803 13.70 4.48 119.45
CA GLU A 803 14.47 5.50 118.71
C GLU A 803 14.90 4.98 117.33
N GLU A 804 15.39 3.74 117.23
CA GLU A 804 15.68 3.07 115.95
C GLU A 804 14.42 2.86 115.11
N LYS A 805 13.29 2.50 115.75
CA LYS A 805 12.00 2.35 115.06
C LYS A 805 11.53 3.66 114.44
N ILE A 806 11.55 4.75 115.21
CA ILE A 806 11.14 6.07 114.71
C ILE A 806 12.11 6.54 113.61
N ALA A 807 13.41 6.26 113.71
CA ALA A 807 14.38 6.57 112.67
C ALA A 807 14.12 5.80 111.36
N LEU A 808 13.86 4.49 111.42
CA LEU A 808 13.53 3.67 110.25
C LEU A 808 12.18 4.05 109.63
N LEU A 809 11.17 4.38 110.44
CA LEU A 809 9.89 4.90 109.95
C LEU A 809 10.02 6.29 109.31
N ALA A 810 10.92 7.15 109.81
CA ALA A 810 11.24 8.43 109.18
C ALA A 810 12.01 8.27 107.85
N LEU A 811 12.84 7.23 107.73
CA LEU A 811 13.43 6.85 106.44
C LEU A 811 12.37 6.24 105.49
N ALA A 812 11.40 5.50 106.00
CA ALA A 812 10.28 4.97 105.20
C ALA A 812 9.35 6.08 104.69
N GLU A 813 9.14 7.14 105.46
CA GLU A 813 8.40 8.35 105.05
C GLU A 813 9.09 9.06 103.87
N ARG A 814 10.42 9.24 103.94
CA ARG A 814 11.24 9.91 102.90
C ARG A 814 11.15 9.29 101.51
N GLU A 815 10.87 7.99 101.42
CA GLU A 815 10.75 7.29 100.13
C GLU A 815 9.46 7.69 99.39
N ILE A 816 8.39 7.96 100.12
CA ILE A 816 7.05 8.22 99.55
C ILE A 816 6.60 9.68 99.70
N LYS A 817 7.23 10.49 100.56
CA LYS A 817 6.87 11.88 100.82
C LYS A 817 8.10 12.79 100.81
N THR A 818 7.98 13.97 100.19
CA THR A 818 9.09 14.94 100.06
C THR A 818 9.37 15.74 101.34
N GLU A 819 8.34 15.94 102.18
CA GLU A 819 8.47 16.56 103.51
C GLU A 819 8.16 15.56 104.64
N ASN A 820 9.09 15.39 105.57
CA ASN A 820 8.91 14.54 106.75
C ASN A 820 8.05 15.20 107.83
N THR A 821 7.33 14.37 108.59
CA THR A 821 6.60 14.79 109.78
C THR A 821 7.53 15.31 110.88
N PHE A 822 7.39 16.60 111.23
CA PHE A 822 8.12 17.24 112.32
C PHE A 822 7.19 18.09 113.21
N PRO A 823 7.32 18.02 114.57
CA PRO A 823 8.16 17.09 115.32
C PRO A 823 7.66 15.64 115.20
N ALA A 824 8.57 14.67 115.31
CA ALA A 824 8.23 13.26 115.22
C ALA A 824 7.24 12.84 116.34
N PRO A 825 6.19 12.05 116.04
CA PRO A 825 5.32 11.43 117.04
C PRO A 825 6.08 10.69 118.15
N ALA A 826 5.59 10.81 119.39
CA ALA A 826 6.26 10.31 120.58
C ALA A 826 6.33 8.77 120.74
N THR A 827 5.80 8.00 119.78
CA THR A 827 5.88 6.53 119.73
C THR A 827 5.90 6.05 118.28
N ALA A 828 6.60 4.94 118.02
CA ALA A 828 6.63 4.31 116.69
C ALA A 828 5.23 3.92 116.20
N ALA A 829 4.33 3.50 117.10
CA ALA A 829 2.94 3.16 116.75
C ALA A 829 2.14 4.36 116.22
N ALA A 830 2.30 5.55 116.84
CA ALA A 830 1.67 6.77 116.34
C ALA A 830 2.29 7.24 115.01
N TYR A 831 3.60 7.07 114.85
CA TYR A 831 4.30 7.35 113.59
C TYR A 831 3.81 6.44 112.45
N LEU A 832 3.72 5.14 112.70
CA LEU A 832 3.25 4.14 111.72
C LEU A 832 1.79 4.39 111.30
N ALA A 833 0.91 4.82 112.21
CA ALA A 833 -0.47 5.18 111.87
C ALA A 833 -0.54 6.40 110.93
N LEU A 834 0.30 7.41 111.16
CA LEU A 834 0.42 8.58 110.29
C LEU A 834 1.01 8.20 108.93
N LEU A 835 2.11 7.43 108.92
CA LEU A 835 2.77 6.94 107.73
C LEU A 835 1.84 6.09 106.86
N ASN A 836 1.01 5.21 107.45
CA ASN A 836 0.00 4.44 106.73
C ASN A 836 -1.08 5.34 106.09
N THR A 837 -1.41 6.46 106.72
CA THR A 837 -2.33 7.46 106.13
C THR A 837 -1.70 8.15 104.93
N GLN A 838 -0.43 8.59 105.04
CA GLN A 838 0.33 9.18 103.92
C GLN A 838 0.54 8.18 102.77
N LYS A 839 0.86 6.93 103.09
CA LYS A 839 0.96 5.81 102.13
C LYS A 839 -0.37 5.55 101.41
N GLY A 840 -1.50 5.71 102.08
CA GLY A 840 -2.82 5.67 101.45
C GLY A 840 -3.02 6.79 100.41
N LEU A 841 -2.60 8.03 100.71
CA LEU A 841 -2.65 9.15 99.77
C LEU A 841 -1.72 8.94 98.56
N PHE A 842 -0.49 8.45 98.81
CA PHE A 842 0.47 8.07 97.78
C PHE A 842 -0.09 6.99 96.84
N ILE A 843 -0.65 5.91 97.40
CA ILE A 843 -1.28 4.83 96.63
C ILE A 843 -2.48 5.36 95.82
N ASN A 844 -3.27 6.29 96.36
CA ASN A 844 -4.38 6.91 95.61
C ASN A 844 -3.88 7.70 94.40
N LYS A 845 -2.80 8.49 94.51
CA LYS A 845 -2.18 9.19 93.37
C LYS A 845 -1.59 8.20 92.35
N MET A 846 -0.89 7.16 92.82
CA MET A 846 -0.37 6.09 91.95
C MET A 846 -1.50 5.36 91.19
N ASN A 847 -2.60 5.04 91.86
CA ASN A 847 -3.76 4.39 91.25
C ASN A 847 -4.50 5.31 90.27
N ALA A 848 -4.50 6.63 90.49
CA ALA A 848 -4.99 7.60 89.53
C ALA A 848 -4.13 7.62 88.25
N LEU A 849 -2.79 7.57 88.37
CA LEU A 849 -1.90 7.41 87.22
C LEU A 849 -2.11 6.09 86.48
N LYS A 850 -2.26 4.96 87.20
CA LYS A 850 -2.60 3.66 86.59
C LYS A 850 -3.92 3.69 85.83
N SER A 851 -4.94 4.34 86.39
CA SER A 851 -6.23 4.54 85.72
C SER A 851 -6.13 5.37 84.42
N ILE A 852 -5.09 6.19 84.28
CA ILE A 852 -4.77 6.91 83.03
C ILE A 852 -4.07 5.96 82.04
N ALA A 853 -3.09 5.17 82.49
CA ALA A 853 -2.39 4.19 81.64
C ALA A 853 -3.34 3.12 81.06
N ASP A 854 -4.29 2.63 81.89
CA ASP A 854 -5.30 1.64 81.56
C ASP A 854 -6.51 2.23 80.78
N THR A 855 -6.46 3.51 80.38
CA THR A 855 -7.60 4.15 79.72
C THR A 855 -7.87 3.60 78.32
N SER A 856 -9.16 3.40 78.01
CA SER A 856 -9.67 3.12 76.67
C SER A 856 -10.06 4.39 75.88
N ASN A 857 -9.81 5.59 76.43
CA ASN A 857 -10.19 6.84 75.80
C ASN A 857 -9.33 7.15 74.55
N THR A 858 -9.98 7.55 73.46
CA THR A 858 -9.34 7.86 72.16
C THR A 858 -9.05 9.35 71.95
N SER A 859 -9.52 10.21 72.85
CA SER A 859 -9.36 11.68 72.79
C SER A 859 -8.07 12.13 73.47
N LEU A 860 -7.19 12.77 72.68
CA LEU A 860 -5.94 13.34 73.20
C LEU A 860 -6.18 14.40 74.27
N THR A 861 -7.17 15.27 74.03
CA THR A 861 -7.63 16.29 74.99
C THR A 861 -8.07 15.66 76.31
N SER A 862 -8.83 14.57 76.26
CA SER A 862 -9.30 13.90 77.47
C SER A 862 -8.17 13.19 78.24
N LEU A 863 -7.20 12.64 77.53
CA LEU A 863 -5.98 12.07 78.13
C LEU A 863 -5.14 13.14 78.82
N TYR A 864 -4.93 14.29 78.16
CA TYR A 864 -4.20 15.43 78.72
C TYR A 864 -4.90 15.97 79.98
N ASN A 865 -6.20 16.26 79.90
CA ASN A 865 -6.97 16.81 81.02
C ASN A 865 -7.02 15.82 82.22
N ALA A 866 -6.98 14.51 81.97
CA ALA A 866 -6.88 13.51 83.04
C ALA A 866 -5.52 13.54 83.74
N LEU A 867 -4.42 13.73 83.00
CA LEU A 867 -3.07 13.90 83.58
C LEU A 867 -2.95 15.22 84.36
N GLU A 868 -3.46 16.33 83.80
CA GLU A 868 -3.49 17.64 84.46
C GLU A 868 -4.24 17.57 85.81
N ALA A 869 -5.37 16.87 85.88
CA ALA A 869 -6.14 16.69 87.10
C ALA A 869 -5.43 15.86 88.20
N VAL A 870 -4.37 15.12 87.87
CA VAL A 870 -3.56 14.36 88.84
C VAL A 870 -2.40 15.21 89.40
N LEU A 871 -2.03 16.30 88.74
CA LEU A 871 -0.94 17.19 89.13
C LEU A 871 -1.40 18.26 90.15
N PRO A 872 -0.48 18.88 90.94
CA PRO A 872 0.94 18.53 91.05
C PRO A 872 1.15 17.23 91.84
N LEU A 873 2.37 16.66 91.73
CA LEU A 873 2.82 15.47 92.46
C LEU A 873 3.92 15.79 93.50
N SER A 874 4.21 17.08 93.72
CA SER A 874 5.34 17.58 94.53
C SER A 874 5.34 17.18 96.01
N GLU A 875 4.21 16.75 96.57
CA GLU A 875 4.14 16.15 97.93
C GLU A 875 4.82 14.76 97.99
N PHE A 876 4.88 14.05 96.87
CA PHE A 876 5.29 12.64 96.78
C PHE A 876 6.50 12.41 95.85
N ASP A 877 6.80 13.36 94.97
CA ASP A 877 7.94 13.29 94.06
C ASP A 877 8.67 14.63 93.92
N THR A 878 10.01 14.56 93.85
CA THR A 878 10.87 15.70 93.51
C THR A 878 11.01 15.88 92.00
N GLU A 879 10.73 14.84 91.22
CA GLU A 879 10.68 14.89 89.76
C GLU A 879 9.23 15.15 89.30
N GLU A 880 8.90 16.40 89.04
CA GLU A 880 7.56 16.81 88.58
C GLU A 880 7.36 16.55 87.08
N ILE A 881 6.15 16.15 86.68
CA ILE A 881 5.79 15.97 85.27
C ILE A 881 5.60 17.34 84.62
N ASP A 882 6.66 17.85 84.00
CA ASP A 882 6.58 19.05 83.16
C ASP A 882 5.64 18.83 81.97
N LEU A 883 4.55 19.61 81.92
CA LEU A 883 3.55 19.59 80.85
C LEU A 883 3.96 20.43 79.64
N ALA A 884 4.89 21.39 79.76
CA ALA A 884 5.23 22.31 78.67
C ALA A 884 5.75 21.60 77.39
N PRO A 885 6.57 20.53 77.46
CA PRO A 885 6.94 19.75 76.28
C PRO A 885 5.73 19.10 75.58
N ILE A 886 4.74 18.65 76.35
CA ILE A 886 3.51 18.04 75.82
C ILE A 886 2.63 19.11 75.16
N GLN A 887 2.43 20.24 75.84
CA GLN A 887 1.70 21.41 75.32
C GLN A 887 2.29 21.89 73.98
N ASN A 888 3.61 22.08 73.93
CA ASN A 888 4.32 22.51 72.72
C ASN A 888 4.16 21.51 71.56
N GLN A 889 4.20 20.21 71.82
CA GLN A 889 3.98 19.18 70.79
C GLN A 889 2.53 19.14 70.29
N ILE A 890 1.54 19.43 71.15
CA ILE A 890 0.13 19.57 70.73
C ILE A 890 -0.04 20.81 69.82
N VAL A 891 0.60 21.94 70.14
CA VAL A 891 0.61 23.14 69.29
C VAL A 891 1.25 22.84 67.94
N LEU A 892 2.43 22.19 67.91
CA LEU A 892 3.11 21.81 66.67
C LEU A 892 2.26 20.86 65.80
N PHE A 893 1.55 19.92 66.41
CA PHE A 893 0.60 19.06 65.68
C PHE A 893 -0.55 19.87 65.06
N CYS A 894 -1.09 20.87 65.77
CA CYS A 894 -2.11 21.76 65.20
C CYS A 894 -1.57 22.61 64.03
N VAL A 895 -0.31 23.05 64.08
CA VAL A 895 0.40 23.73 62.97
C VAL A 895 0.60 22.80 61.78
N ASP A 896 0.92 21.52 62.01
CA ASP A 896 0.99 20.50 60.96
C ASP A 896 -0.38 20.26 60.29
N LEU A 897 -1.47 20.23 61.06
CA LEU A 897 -2.84 20.17 60.51
C LEU A 897 -3.15 21.37 59.59
N VAL A 898 -2.78 22.59 59.99
CA VAL A 898 -2.91 23.80 59.14
C VAL A 898 -2.10 23.65 57.86
N SER A 899 -0.86 23.17 57.97
CA SER A 899 0.06 22.96 56.84
C SER A 899 -0.51 21.96 55.83
N ARG A 900 -1.10 20.85 56.30
CA ARG A 900 -1.80 19.85 55.46
C ARG A 900 -3.02 20.43 54.75
N LEU A 901 -3.88 21.17 55.48
CA LEU A 901 -5.02 21.86 54.86
C LEU A 901 -4.57 22.89 53.82
N GLN A 902 -3.45 23.58 54.04
CA GLN A 902 -2.90 24.54 53.08
C GLN A 902 -2.36 23.86 51.82
N LEU A 903 -1.68 22.72 51.95
CA LEU A 903 -1.22 21.92 50.81
C LEU A 903 -2.39 21.37 50.00
N LEU A 904 -3.40 20.80 50.67
CA LEU A 904 -4.64 20.33 50.03
C LEU A 904 -5.35 21.46 49.28
N VAL A 905 -5.57 22.61 49.93
CA VAL A 905 -6.23 23.77 49.31
C VAL A 905 -5.44 24.28 48.10
N ASN A 906 -4.11 24.28 48.14
CA ASN A 906 -3.28 24.69 47.00
C ASN A 906 -3.45 23.75 45.80
N ASP A 907 -3.37 22.44 46.02
CA ASP A 907 -3.58 21.44 44.96
C ASP A 907 -5.02 21.51 44.39
N LEU A 908 -6.04 21.62 45.25
CA LEU A 908 -7.43 21.76 44.81
C LEU A 908 -7.66 23.02 43.95
N ASN A 909 -7.09 24.17 44.32
CA ASN A 909 -7.16 25.39 43.49
C ASN A 909 -6.55 25.17 42.10
N VAL A 910 -5.39 24.50 42.02
CA VAL A 910 -4.74 24.21 40.73
C VAL A 910 -5.57 23.25 39.88
N ARG A 911 -6.16 22.19 40.47
CA ARG A 911 -7.02 21.25 39.75
C ARG A 911 -8.29 21.91 39.25
N ILE A 912 -9.00 22.65 40.10
CA ILE A 912 -10.22 23.37 39.75
C ILE A 912 -9.96 24.36 38.60
N ALA A 913 -8.87 25.13 38.68
CA ALA A 913 -8.49 26.06 37.61
C ALA A 913 -8.16 25.37 36.27
N LYS A 914 -7.50 24.20 36.30
CA LYS A 914 -7.28 23.38 35.08
C LYS A 914 -8.61 22.89 34.48
N VAL A 915 -9.51 22.39 35.32
CA VAL A 915 -10.84 21.92 34.90
C VAL A 915 -11.65 23.07 34.29
N ASP A 916 -11.63 24.26 34.88
CA ASP A 916 -12.29 25.44 34.30
C ASP A 916 -11.70 25.84 32.94
N GLY A 917 -10.38 25.73 32.76
CA GLY A 917 -9.73 25.92 31.46
C GLY A 917 -10.24 24.94 30.40
N PHE A 918 -10.25 23.64 30.70
CA PHE A 918 -10.74 22.62 29.77
C PHE A 918 -12.26 22.71 29.51
N LEU A 919 -13.07 23.10 30.50
CA LEU A 919 -14.50 23.36 30.28
C LEU A 919 -14.73 24.59 29.37
N ALA A 920 -13.86 25.60 29.44
CA ALA A 920 -13.89 26.73 28.51
C ALA A 920 -13.45 26.32 27.09
N GLU A 921 -12.43 25.46 26.94
CA GLU A 921 -12.02 24.89 25.64
C GLU A 921 -13.14 24.06 25.00
N HIS A 922 -13.82 23.21 25.79
CA HIS A 922 -14.99 22.46 25.37
C HIS A 922 -16.10 23.38 24.84
N ALA A 923 -16.41 24.47 25.56
CA ALA A 923 -17.44 25.42 25.15
C ALA A 923 -17.04 26.30 23.95
N ALA A 924 -15.74 26.47 23.68
CA ALA A 924 -15.23 27.33 22.61
C ALA A 924 -15.12 26.63 21.25
N THR A 925 -15.12 25.29 21.21
CA THR A 925 -14.97 24.51 19.96
C THR A 925 -16.27 23.85 19.53
N ALA A 926 -16.52 23.81 18.21
CA ALA A 926 -17.65 23.10 17.60
C ALA A 926 -17.28 21.69 17.09
N ASP A 927 -16.00 21.32 17.19
CA ASP A 927 -15.47 20.02 16.79
C ASP A 927 -15.69 19.01 17.92
N SER A 928 -16.58 18.04 17.70
CA SER A 928 -16.98 17.03 18.70
C SER A 928 -15.80 16.23 19.26
N ARG A 929 -14.77 15.95 18.46
CA ARG A 929 -13.57 15.21 18.93
C ARG A 929 -12.77 16.06 19.92
N LYS A 930 -12.61 17.36 19.64
CA LYS A 930 -11.97 18.32 20.55
C LYS A 930 -12.80 18.59 21.81
N GLN A 931 -14.13 18.64 21.68
CA GLN A 931 -15.04 18.75 22.83
C GLN A 931 -14.87 17.58 23.80
N VAL A 932 -14.77 16.35 23.29
CA VAL A 932 -14.51 15.16 24.10
C VAL A 932 -13.10 15.17 24.69
N GLN A 933 -12.07 15.48 23.89
CA GLN A 933 -10.68 15.51 24.36
C GLN A 933 -10.46 16.51 25.50
N ALA A 934 -11.13 17.67 25.46
CA ALA A 934 -11.12 18.63 26.56
C ALA A 934 -11.73 18.05 27.85
N LEU A 935 -12.85 17.32 27.76
CA LEU A 935 -13.48 16.67 28.91
C LEU A 935 -12.63 15.49 29.44
N GLU A 936 -11.99 14.69 28.58
CA GLU A 936 -11.04 13.65 28.99
C GLU A 936 -9.85 14.25 29.77
N ASN A 937 -9.31 15.39 29.29
CA ASN A 937 -8.24 16.11 29.98
C ASN A 937 -8.70 16.72 31.31
N ALA A 938 -9.96 17.19 31.40
CA ALA A 938 -10.56 17.61 32.67
C ALA A 938 -10.69 16.43 33.65
N GLY A 939 -11.07 15.24 33.19
CA GLY A 939 -11.12 14.02 34.00
C GLY A 939 -9.74 13.65 34.59
N LYS A 940 -8.69 13.69 33.76
CA LYS A 940 -7.30 13.50 34.20
C LYS A 940 -6.84 14.55 35.21
N ALA A 941 -7.19 15.82 35.00
CA ALA A 941 -6.86 16.89 35.95
C ALA A 941 -7.51 16.69 37.33
N ILE A 942 -8.67 16.03 37.39
CA ILE A 942 -9.34 15.65 38.65
C ILE A 942 -8.64 14.44 39.27
N PHE A 943 -8.59 13.31 38.56
CA PHE A 943 -8.27 11.98 39.12
C PHE A 943 -6.82 11.49 38.96
N GLY A 944 -6.00 12.17 38.16
CA GLY A 944 -4.65 11.75 37.76
C GLY A 944 -4.56 11.32 36.29
N ASP A 945 -3.35 11.36 35.72
CA ASP A 945 -3.12 11.20 34.27
C ASP A 945 -3.48 9.79 33.73
N ASP A 946 -3.42 8.76 34.58
CA ASP A 946 -3.82 7.39 34.27
C ASP A 946 -5.34 7.21 34.12
N TYR A 947 -6.14 8.17 34.56
CA TYR A 947 -7.60 8.06 34.52
C TYR A 947 -8.13 8.11 33.09
N LYS A 948 -8.88 7.07 32.71
CA LYS A 948 -9.52 6.92 31.39
C LYS A 948 -11.02 7.22 31.47
N MET A 949 -11.51 7.97 30.50
CA MET A 949 -12.95 8.12 30.20
C MET A 949 -13.20 7.55 28.81
N PHE A 950 -14.37 6.97 28.60
CA PHE A 950 -14.76 6.36 27.33
C PHE A 950 -15.91 7.16 26.72
N HIS A 951 -15.65 7.76 25.57
CA HIS A 951 -16.64 8.51 24.83
C HIS A 951 -17.61 7.59 24.10
N GLU A 952 -18.79 8.12 23.86
CA GLU A 952 -19.83 7.50 23.04
C GLU A 952 -19.72 8.05 21.62
N PHE A 953 -20.03 7.25 20.60
CA PHE A 953 -20.03 7.70 19.21
C PHE A 953 -21.30 7.31 18.47
N THR A 954 -21.68 8.17 17.53
CA THR A 954 -22.75 7.91 16.55
C THR A 954 -22.19 7.17 15.33
N ILE A 955 -23.07 6.43 14.66
CA ILE A 955 -22.78 5.61 13.48
C ILE A 955 -23.79 6.01 12.42
N ASP A 956 -23.39 6.02 11.14
CA ASP A 956 -24.33 6.29 10.06
C ASP A 956 -25.34 5.13 9.86
N ALA A 957 -26.43 5.39 9.15
CA ALA A 957 -27.53 4.44 9.02
C ALA A 957 -27.19 3.21 8.15
N GLU A 958 -26.23 3.32 7.22
CA GLU A 958 -25.80 2.22 6.36
C GLU A 958 -24.86 1.29 7.13
N GLN A 959 -23.82 1.85 7.76
CA GLN A 959 -22.89 1.12 8.63
C GLN A 959 -23.60 0.49 9.83
N ALA A 960 -24.56 1.17 10.47
CA ALA A 960 -25.34 0.62 11.57
C ALA A 960 -26.21 -0.57 11.11
N SER A 961 -26.75 -0.53 9.89
CA SER A 961 -27.50 -1.64 9.28
C SER A 961 -26.59 -2.82 8.93
N GLU A 962 -25.40 -2.56 8.38
CA GLU A 962 -24.42 -3.59 8.06
C GLU A 962 -23.93 -4.31 9.32
N TRP A 963 -23.52 -3.55 10.34
CA TRP A 963 -23.09 -4.11 11.62
C TRP A 963 -24.20 -4.92 12.29
N HIS A 964 -25.46 -4.46 12.22
CA HIS A 964 -26.59 -5.23 12.72
C HIS A 964 -26.75 -6.57 12.01
N ASN A 965 -26.68 -6.61 10.67
CA ASN A 965 -26.75 -7.84 9.90
C ASN A 965 -25.58 -8.80 10.22
N ALA A 966 -24.36 -8.28 10.32
CA ALA A 966 -23.19 -9.06 10.70
C ALA A 966 -23.29 -9.61 12.14
N TYR A 967 -23.81 -8.82 13.09
CA TYR A 967 -24.06 -9.25 14.47
C TYR A 967 -25.15 -10.33 14.56
N LEU A 968 -26.17 -10.30 13.70
CA LEU A 968 -27.16 -11.38 13.61
C LEU A 968 -26.55 -12.66 13.01
N ALA A 969 -25.61 -12.54 12.08
CA ALA A 969 -24.95 -13.66 11.40
C ALA A 969 -23.84 -14.36 12.23
N LYS A 970 -23.45 -13.83 13.41
CA LYS A 970 -22.31 -14.35 14.21
C LYS A 970 -22.27 -15.87 14.42
N ALA A 971 -23.43 -16.51 14.63
CA ALA A 971 -23.51 -17.97 14.80
C ALA A 971 -23.35 -18.72 13.46
N GLN A 972 -23.86 -18.15 12.37
CA GLN A 972 -23.77 -18.72 11.03
C GLN A 972 -22.33 -18.78 10.53
N LEU A 973 -21.50 -17.78 10.87
CA LEU A 973 -20.07 -17.73 10.52
C LEU A 973 -19.27 -18.93 11.04
N LEU A 974 -19.63 -19.46 12.23
CA LEU A 974 -18.92 -20.56 12.89
C LEU A 974 -19.35 -21.96 12.43
N ASN A 975 -20.47 -22.07 11.70
CA ASN A 975 -21.08 -23.36 11.34
C ASN A 975 -20.08 -24.36 10.72
N HIS A 976 -19.23 -23.93 9.77
CA HIS A 976 -18.29 -24.82 9.10
C HIS A 976 -17.28 -25.46 10.08
N ILE A 977 -16.68 -24.63 10.94
CA ILE A 977 -15.65 -25.06 11.89
C ILE A 977 -16.26 -26.03 12.91
N GLN A 978 -17.48 -25.77 13.38
CA GLN A 978 -18.19 -26.64 14.32
C GLN A 978 -18.68 -27.95 13.67
N THR A 979 -19.30 -27.90 12.48
CA THR A 979 -19.92 -29.11 11.88
C THR A 979 -18.95 -29.97 11.07
N THR A 980 -17.96 -29.35 10.44
CA THR A 980 -17.04 -30.02 9.49
C THR A 980 -15.63 -30.09 10.04
N GLY A 981 -15.14 -29.03 10.69
CA GLY A 981 -13.86 -29.02 11.41
C GLY A 981 -13.88 -29.83 12.71
N GLY A 982 -15.06 -30.02 13.32
CA GLY A 982 -15.23 -30.80 14.55
C GLY A 982 -14.71 -30.10 15.82
N VAL A 983 -14.58 -28.76 15.79
CA VAL A 983 -14.17 -27.96 16.95
C VAL A 983 -15.42 -27.43 17.65
N ASP A 984 -15.71 -27.94 18.86
CA ASP A 984 -16.91 -27.55 19.62
C ASP A 984 -16.94 -26.04 19.95
N PHE A 985 -15.77 -25.47 20.29
CA PHE A 985 -15.60 -24.07 20.73
C PHE A 985 -14.55 -23.30 19.90
N PRO A 986 -14.87 -22.86 18.67
CA PRO A 986 -13.89 -22.26 17.76
C PRO A 986 -13.25 -20.95 18.26
N LEU A 987 -14.02 -20.12 19.00
CA LEU A 987 -13.52 -18.84 19.49
C LEU A 987 -12.49 -19.00 20.60
N ASP A 988 -12.62 -20.05 21.40
CA ASP A 988 -11.75 -20.29 22.55
C ASP A 988 -10.41 -20.86 22.06
N ASP A 989 -10.43 -21.77 21.09
CA ASP A 989 -9.21 -22.27 20.43
C ASP A 989 -8.43 -21.13 19.76
N TRP A 990 -9.12 -20.24 19.04
CA TRP A 990 -8.55 -19.02 18.47
C TRP A 990 -7.97 -18.07 19.52
N LEU A 991 -8.73 -17.78 20.59
CA LEU A 991 -8.31 -16.90 21.68
C LEU A 991 -7.08 -17.47 22.42
N TYR A 992 -7.12 -18.75 22.80
CA TYR A 992 -6.05 -19.41 23.55
C TYR A 992 -4.78 -19.57 22.70
N GLY A 993 -4.91 -19.77 21.38
CA GLY A 993 -3.78 -19.75 20.45
C GLY A 993 -3.10 -18.38 20.41
N LEU A 994 -3.88 -17.31 20.21
CA LEU A 994 -3.35 -15.94 20.13
C LEU A 994 -2.85 -15.40 21.48
N ALA A 995 -3.46 -15.78 22.60
CA ALA A 995 -3.05 -15.38 23.94
C ALA A 995 -1.59 -15.76 24.27
N ARG A 996 -1.02 -16.77 23.61
CA ARG A 996 0.40 -17.16 23.80
C ARG A 996 1.39 -16.19 23.17
N VAL A 997 0.95 -15.34 22.23
CA VAL A 997 1.79 -14.37 21.50
C VAL A 997 1.35 -12.92 21.69
N ARG A 998 0.15 -12.66 22.21
CA ARG A 998 -0.42 -11.33 22.44
C ARG A 998 -0.78 -11.12 23.91
N GLU A 999 0.01 -10.28 24.58
CA GLU A 999 -0.15 -9.92 26.01
C GLU A 999 -1.56 -9.43 26.37
N LYS A 1000 -2.17 -8.60 25.52
CA LYS A 1000 -3.54 -8.11 25.77
C LYS A 1000 -4.58 -9.22 25.71
N LEU A 1001 -4.45 -10.17 24.77
CA LEU A 1001 -5.35 -11.32 24.68
C LEU A 1001 -5.13 -12.29 25.85
N HIS A 1002 -3.89 -12.42 26.35
CA HIS A 1002 -3.62 -13.16 27.58
C HIS A 1002 -4.31 -12.55 28.81
N HIS A 1003 -4.36 -11.23 28.94
CA HIS A 1003 -5.13 -10.60 30.02
C HIS A 1003 -6.64 -10.86 29.88
N TRP A 1004 -7.20 -10.90 28.66
CA TRP A 1004 -8.60 -11.26 28.43
C TRP A 1004 -8.89 -12.74 28.77
N GLU A 1005 -8.01 -13.66 28.35
CA GLU A 1005 -8.03 -15.08 28.73
C GLU A 1005 -8.05 -15.24 30.27
N ASN A 1006 -7.11 -14.59 30.96
CA ASN A 1006 -7.01 -14.64 32.43
C ASN A 1006 -8.26 -14.09 33.11
N ILE A 1007 -8.84 -12.98 32.62
CA ILE A 1007 -10.08 -12.41 33.18
C ILE A 1007 -11.25 -13.38 32.99
N THR A 1008 -11.37 -14.01 31.83
CA THR A 1008 -12.44 -14.97 31.54
C THR A 1008 -12.39 -16.15 32.51
N PHE A 1009 -11.20 -16.76 32.66
CA PHE A 1009 -10.97 -17.86 33.62
C PHE A 1009 -11.23 -17.45 35.09
N LEU A 1010 -10.77 -16.26 35.51
CA LEU A 1010 -10.98 -15.77 36.87
C LEU A 1010 -12.46 -15.43 37.13
N ASN A 1011 -13.19 -14.94 36.14
CA ASN A 1011 -14.61 -14.62 36.24
C ASN A 1011 -15.44 -15.89 36.55
N GLU A 1012 -15.16 -16.98 35.83
CA GLU A 1012 -15.76 -18.30 36.12
C GLU A 1012 -15.35 -18.83 37.50
N ALA A 1013 -14.09 -18.66 37.92
CA ALA A 1013 -13.63 -19.05 39.25
C ALA A 1013 -14.37 -18.29 40.39
N PHE A 1014 -14.87 -17.08 40.12
CA PHE A 1014 -15.76 -16.33 41.01
C PHE A 1014 -17.26 -16.65 40.84
N GLY A 1015 -17.62 -17.68 40.06
CA GLY A 1015 -18.99 -18.14 39.87
C GLY A 1015 -19.85 -17.22 38.99
N LYS A 1016 -19.21 -16.38 38.16
CA LYS A 1016 -19.87 -15.52 37.18
C LYS A 1016 -19.99 -16.23 35.82
N PRO A 1017 -20.92 -15.81 34.94
CA PRO A 1017 -21.01 -16.38 33.59
C PRO A 1017 -19.75 -16.09 32.76
N GLU A 1018 -19.41 -17.03 31.88
CA GLU A 1018 -18.34 -16.91 30.89
C GLU A 1018 -18.44 -15.63 30.04
N LEU A 1019 -17.29 -15.04 29.70
CA LEU A 1019 -17.19 -13.80 28.92
C LEU A 1019 -17.10 -14.09 27.42
N GLN A 1020 -18.18 -14.65 26.87
CA GLN A 1020 -18.23 -15.09 25.48
C GLN A 1020 -17.97 -13.94 24.49
N LEU A 1021 -16.92 -14.11 23.67
CA LEU A 1021 -16.67 -13.27 22.50
C LEU A 1021 -17.66 -13.62 21.39
N HIS A 1022 -17.85 -12.69 20.45
CA HIS A 1022 -18.69 -12.88 19.27
C HIS A 1022 -17.92 -12.46 18.00
N PRO A 1023 -17.82 -13.33 16.98
CA PRO A 1023 -17.17 -13.00 15.73
C PRO A 1023 -18.13 -12.18 14.88
N ILE A 1024 -17.65 -11.06 14.36
CA ILE A 1024 -18.33 -10.23 13.37
C ILE A 1024 -17.38 -10.08 12.19
N GLN A 1025 -17.88 -10.35 10.99
CA GLN A 1025 -17.10 -10.24 9.76
C GLN A 1025 -17.77 -9.22 8.85
N LEU A 1026 -16.98 -8.24 8.41
CA LEU A 1026 -17.39 -7.13 7.56
C LEU A 1026 -16.59 -7.20 6.24
N PRO A 1027 -17.24 -7.05 5.07
CA PRO A 1027 -18.63 -6.66 4.90
C PRO A 1027 -19.59 -7.82 5.18
N HIS A 1028 -20.86 -7.56 5.47
CA HIS A 1028 -21.80 -8.66 5.70
C HIS A 1028 -22.15 -9.40 4.39
N ILE A 1029 -21.65 -10.63 4.26
CA ILE A 1029 -22.01 -11.55 3.17
C ILE A 1029 -22.89 -12.68 3.73
N PRO A 1030 -24.08 -12.96 3.14
CA PRO A 1030 -24.92 -14.08 3.56
C PRO A 1030 -24.26 -15.44 3.29
N ASN A 1031 -24.30 -16.35 4.27
CA ASN A 1031 -23.69 -17.69 4.22
C ASN A 1031 -22.14 -17.70 4.13
N ASP A 1032 -21.49 -16.65 4.61
CA ASP A 1032 -20.02 -16.53 4.66
C ASP A 1032 -19.40 -17.37 5.79
N HIS A 1033 -18.09 -17.63 5.73
CA HIS A 1033 -17.36 -18.40 6.75
C HIS A 1033 -16.47 -17.48 7.60
N TRP A 1034 -16.34 -17.77 8.90
CA TRP A 1034 -15.41 -17.03 9.75
C TRP A 1034 -13.96 -17.33 9.33
N LEU A 1035 -13.22 -16.31 8.90
CA LEU A 1035 -11.84 -16.48 8.42
C LEU A 1035 -10.78 -16.42 9.54
N GLY A 1036 -11.20 -16.54 10.81
CA GLY A 1036 -10.29 -16.53 11.96
C GLY A 1036 -9.57 -17.85 12.21
N LEU A 1037 -10.08 -18.95 11.64
CA LEU A 1037 -9.55 -20.31 11.69
C LEU A 1037 -9.76 -20.98 10.31
N ASP A 1038 -9.70 -22.31 10.25
CA ASP A 1038 -9.91 -23.12 9.04
C ASP A 1038 -11.26 -22.83 8.36
N TYR A 1039 -11.20 -22.69 7.04
CA TYR A 1039 -12.33 -22.47 6.12
C TYR A 1039 -12.29 -23.51 4.99
N PRO A 1040 -13.38 -23.71 4.22
CA PRO A 1040 -13.43 -24.74 3.18
C PRO A 1040 -12.34 -24.57 2.12
N GLU A 1041 -11.70 -25.66 1.66
CA GLU A 1041 -10.61 -25.61 0.66
C GLU A 1041 -11.02 -24.97 -0.67
N ASP A 1042 -12.31 -25.09 -1.02
CA ASP A 1042 -12.98 -24.57 -2.21
C ASP A 1042 -13.52 -23.14 -2.04
N PHE A 1043 -13.39 -22.54 -0.85
CA PHE A 1043 -13.80 -21.17 -0.62
C PHE A 1043 -12.76 -20.17 -1.16
N GLU A 1044 -13.17 -19.34 -2.13
CA GLU A 1044 -12.34 -18.28 -2.69
C GLU A 1044 -12.57 -16.95 -1.95
N ILE A 1045 -11.52 -16.44 -1.31
CA ILE A 1045 -11.52 -15.13 -0.65
C ILE A 1045 -11.14 -14.08 -1.70
N ASN A 1046 -12.09 -13.21 -2.05
CA ASN A 1046 -11.94 -12.25 -3.16
C ASN A 1046 -11.71 -10.79 -2.71
N ASP A 1047 -12.10 -10.44 -1.48
CA ASP A 1047 -12.11 -9.07 -0.97
C ASP A 1047 -11.50 -8.99 0.43
N ASP A 1048 -10.82 -7.88 0.74
CA ASP A 1048 -10.33 -7.56 2.08
C ASP A 1048 -11.49 -7.56 3.10
N LYS A 1049 -11.28 -8.23 4.23
CA LYS A 1049 -12.30 -8.36 5.30
C LYS A 1049 -11.79 -7.85 6.64
N LEU A 1050 -12.71 -7.28 7.41
CA LEU A 1050 -12.52 -6.92 8.80
C LEU A 1050 -13.17 -7.98 9.70
N LEU A 1051 -12.35 -8.68 10.47
CA LEU A 1051 -12.74 -9.63 11.50
C LEU A 1051 -12.78 -8.91 12.84
N TYR A 1052 -13.91 -8.26 13.10
CA TYR A 1052 -14.19 -7.60 14.37
C TYR A 1052 -14.76 -8.61 15.38
N THR A 1053 -13.92 -9.16 16.24
CA THR A 1053 -14.37 -10.04 17.32
C THR A 1053 -14.62 -9.18 18.55
N ALA A 1054 -15.76 -9.31 19.23
CA ALA A 1054 -16.03 -8.46 20.39
C ALA A 1054 -16.90 -9.09 21.48
N TYR A 1055 -16.69 -8.65 22.71
CA TYR A 1055 -17.56 -8.93 23.86
C TYR A 1055 -18.69 -7.90 23.95
N TYR A 1056 -19.92 -8.38 24.19
CA TYR A 1056 -21.13 -7.57 24.29
C TYR A 1056 -21.86 -7.80 25.63
N PRO A 1057 -21.75 -6.89 26.61
CA PRO A 1057 -22.46 -7.04 27.90
C PRO A 1057 -23.99 -6.89 27.78
N ALA A 1058 -24.46 -6.30 26.68
CA ALA A 1058 -25.86 -6.23 26.29
C ALA A 1058 -25.96 -6.44 24.76
N PRO A 1059 -27.09 -6.96 24.24
CA PRO A 1059 -27.27 -7.16 22.81
C PRO A 1059 -27.06 -5.87 22.00
N PHE A 1060 -26.40 -5.98 20.85
CA PHE A 1060 -26.12 -4.84 19.98
C PHE A 1060 -27.42 -4.16 19.50
N ASP A 1061 -27.48 -2.84 19.69
CA ASP A 1061 -28.63 -2.00 19.37
C ASP A 1061 -28.19 -0.85 18.45
N ALA A 1062 -28.50 -0.99 17.17
CA ALA A 1062 -28.15 -0.04 16.12
C ALA A 1062 -28.82 1.34 16.26
N SER A 1063 -29.82 1.49 17.15
CA SER A 1063 -30.52 2.76 17.39
C SER A 1063 -29.86 3.65 18.45
N LYS A 1064 -28.81 3.15 19.13
CA LYS A 1064 -28.10 3.86 20.20
C LYS A 1064 -26.69 4.25 19.78
N ASN A 1065 -26.14 5.27 20.44
CA ASN A 1065 -24.70 5.53 20.45
C ASN A 1065 -23.97 4.27 20.92
N GLN A 1066 -22.77 4.02 20.39
CA GLN A 1066 -21.91 2.93 20.85
C GLN A 1066 -20.79 3.47 21.75
N CYS A 1067 -20.31 2.62 22.67
CA CYS A 1067 -19.20 2.91 23.57
C CYS A 1067 -18.41 1.63 23.79
N GLY A 1068 -17.09 1.73 23.98
CA GLY A 1068 -16.26 0.55 24.17
C GLY A 1068 -14.76 0.83 24.20
N LEU A 1069 -14.00 -0.26 24.28
CA LEU A 1069 -12.55 -0.28 24.18
C LEU A 1069 -12.13 -1.14 22.97
N LEU A 1070 -11.14 -0.69 22.20
CA LEU A 1070 -10.40 -1.57 21.30
C LEU A 1070 -9.23 -2.18 22.08
N ILE A 1071 -9.22 -3.50 22.23
CA ILE A 1071 -8.16 -4.25 22.89
C ILE A 1071 -6.90 -4.24 22.02
N ASP A 1072 -6.98 -4.88 20.87
CA ASP A 1072 -5.84 -5.12 19.97
C ASP A 1072 -6.28 -5.10 18.50
N GLU A 1073 -5.36 -4.76 17.61
CA GLU A 1073 -5.60 -4.77 16.16
C GLU A 1073 -4.35 -5.22 15.38
N TRP A 1074 -4.57 -5.98 14.30
CA TRP A 1074 -3.51 -6.40 13.39
C TRP A 1074 -4.07 -6.75 12.02
N THR A 1075 -3.19 -6.85 11.02
CA THR A 1075 -3.55 -7.31 9.68
C THR A 1075 -2.70 -8.50 9.29
N GLU A 1076 -3.34 -9.53 8.76
CA GLU A 1076 -2.72 -10.71 8.16
C GLU A 1076 -2.96 -10.68 6.64
N LEU A 1077 -1.95 -11.06 5.86
CA LEU A 1077 -2.07 -11.19 4.41
C LEU A 1077 -2.23 -12.67 4.07
N ILE A 1078 -3.41 -13.09 3.60
CA ILE A 1078 -3.58 -14.41 2.99
C ILE A 1078 -2.99 -14.34 1.57
N PRO A 1079 -1.87 -15.04 1.28
CA PRO A 1079 -1.23 -14.94 -0.02
C PRO A 1079 -2.09 -15.58 -1.11
N SER A 1080 -2.08 -14.99 -2.31
CA SER A 1080 -2.73 -15.58 -3.48
C SER A 1080 -2.16 -16.98 -3.79
N LYS A 1081 -3.03 -17.96 -4.07
CA LYS A 1081 -2.62 -19.31 -4.53
C LYS A 1081 -1.87 -19.30 -5.88
N LYS A 1082 -1.90 -18.19 -6.62
CA LYS A 1082 -1.25 -17.97 -7.93
C LYS A 1082 -0.73 -16.54 -8.02
N GLU A 1083 0.44 -16.35 -8.62
CA GLU A 1083 1.07 -15.03 -8.84
C GLU A 1083 1.40 -14.80 -10.32
N THR A 1084 1.36 -13.54 -10.76
CA THR A 1084 1.73 -13.17 -12.13
C THR A 1084 3.22 -12.80 -12.23
N ALA A 1085 4.05 -13.81 -12.51
CA ALA A 1085 5.46 -13.61 -12.84
C ALA A 1085 5.63 -12.92 -14.21
N GLY A 1086 6.80 -12.31 -14.42
CA GLY A 1086 7.18 -11.72 -15.70
C GLY A 1086 8.38 -12.44 -16.32
N VAL A 1087 8.45 -12.47 -17.65
CA VAL A 1087 9.65 -12.91 -18.38
C VAL A 1087 10.02 -11.84 -19.39
N THR A 1088 11.26 -11.38 -19.35
CA THR A 1088 11.84 -10.55 -20.42
C THR A 1088 12.81 -11.38 -21.24
N PHE A 1089 12.76 -11.25 -22.56
CA PHE A 1089 13.63 -11.97 -23.48
C PHE A 1089 14.22 -10.98 -24.49
N HIS A 1090 15.50 -11.17 -24.81
CA HIS A 1090 16.16 -10.37 -25.83
C HIS A 1090 15.72 -10.88 -27.20
N TYR A 1091 14.81 -10.13 -27.80
CA TYR A 1091 14.33 -10.34 -29.14
C TYR A 1091 14.97 -9.30 -30.07
N ASP A 1092 15.71 -9.80 -31.05
CA ASP A 1092 16.31 -8.99 -32.09
C ASP A 1092 15.21 -8.55 -33.09
N ARG A 1093 14.54 -7.45 -32.75
CA ARG A 1093 13.47 -6.89 -33.59
C ARG A 1093 14.12 -6.29 -34.85
N PRO A 1094 13.63 -6.61 -36.07
CA PRO A 1094 14.15 -5.99 -37.28
C PRO A 1094 14.12 -4.45 -37.18
N ASN A 1095 15.28 -3.82 -37.30
CA ASN A 1095 15.50 -2.36 -37.21
C ASN A 1095 14.95 -1.60 -38.44
N SER A 1096 13.79 -1.99 -38.96
CA SER A 1096 13.23 -1.49 -40.22
C SER A 1096 11.71 -1.41 -40.14
N GLU A 1097 11.22 -0.32 -39.57
CA GLU A 1097 9.80 0.07 -39.58
C GLU A 1097 9.68 1.35 -40.44
N PRO A 1098 8.95 1.33 -41.57
CA PRO A 1098 8.86 2.50 -42.45
C PRO A 1098 8.08 3.61 -41.74
N PRO A 1099 8.61 4.85 -41.67
CA PRO A 1099 7.91 5.93 -40.97
C PRO A 1099 6.66 6.36 -41.74
N GLN A 1100 5.53 6.40 -41.02
CA GLN A 1100 4.18 6.78 -41.47
C GLN A 1100 3.41 5.62 -42.17
N VAL A 1101 2.07 5.51 -41.98
CA VAL A 1101 1.18 4.50 -42.63
C VAL A 1101 -0.28 5.03 -42.83
N MET A 1102 -0.80 5.06 -44.07
CA MET A 1102 -2.17 5.51 -44.41
C MET A 1102 -3.15 4.37 -44.72
N LEU A 1103 -4.36 4.45 -44.18
CA LEU A 1103 -5.55 3.80 -44.74
C LEU A 1103 -6.56 4.86 -45.20
N LEU A 1104 -6.94 4.82 -46.48
CA LEU A 1104 -7.95 5.70 -47.08
C LEU A 1104 -9.28 4.97 -47.20
N ALA A 1105 -10.18 5.17 -46.24
CA ALA A 1105 -11.56 4.68 -46.34
C ALA A 1105 -12.35 5.52 -47.37
N MET A 1106 -13.18 4.85 -48.17
CA MET A 1106 -14.16 5.49 -49.05
C MET A 1106 -15.59 5.16 -48.60
N PRO A 1107 -16.55 6.07 -48.77
CA PRO A 1107 -17.92 5.83 -48.34
C PRO A 1107 -18.57 4.74 -49.19
N THR A 1108 -19.28 3.81 -48.53
CA THR A 1108 -20.08 2.75 -49.17
C THR A 1108 -21.26 3.32 -49.96
N ASP A 1109 -21.70 4.53 -49.62
CA ASP A 1109 -22.82 5.26 -50.23
C ASP A 1109 -22.65 6.77 -49.96
N PHE A 1110 -23.12 7.63 -50.87
CA PHE A 1110 -22.89 9.08 -50.83
C PHE A 1110 -23.86 9.82 -49.90
N ARG A 1111 -23.94 9.37 -48.65
CA ARG A 1111 -24.85 9.88 -47.60
C ARG A 1111 -24.43 11.21 -46.97
N GLY A 1112 -23.17 11.60 -47.12
CA GLY A 1112 -22.61 12.87 -46.60
C GLY A 1112 -22.04 12.79 -45.17
N GLU A 1113 -22.32 11.71 -44.43
CA GLU A 1113 -21.81 11.44 -43.08
C GLU A 1113 -21.23 10.03 -43.00
N TRP A 1114 -20.26 9.81 -42.09
CA TRP A 1114 -19.69 8.49 -41.82
C TRP A 1114 -20.51 7.75 -40.76
N GLN A 1115 -20.84 6.49 -41.02
CA GLN A 1115 -21.31 5.58 -39.97
C GLN A 1115 -20.14 4.78 -39.39
N TRP A 1116 -20.20 4.46 -38.10
CA TRP A 1116 -19.13 3.71 -37.44
C TRP A 1116 -18.91 2.32 -38.05
N SER A 1117 -19.98 1.65 -38.49
CA SER A 1117 -19.92 0.39 -39.23
C SER A 1117 -19.12 0.52 -40.53
N ASP A 1118 -19.35 1.58 -41.32
CA ASP A 1118 -18.62 1.83 -42.58
C ASP A 1118 -17.09 1.93 -42.33
N LEU A 1119 -16.66 2.46 -41.18
CA LEU A 1119 -15.25 2.56 -40.80
C LEU A 1119 -14.65 1.24 -40.28
N VAL A 1120 -15.41 0.48 -39.50
CA VAL A 1120 -15.00 -0.85 -39.01
C VAL A 1120 -14.91 -1.85 -40.17
N ASP A 1121 -15.89 -1.85 -41.06
CA ASP A 1121 -15.94 -2.72 -42.22
C ASP A 1121 -14.85 -2.37 -43.24
N ALA A 1122 -14.45 -1.10 -43.37
CA ALA A 1122 -13.27 -0.72 -44.16
C ALA A 1122 -11.96 -1.34 -43.63
N ILE A 1123 -11.81 -1.54 -42.31
CA ILE A 1123 -10.65 -2.22 -41.72
C ILE A 1123 -10.71 -3.73 -42.04
N HIS A 1124 -11.88 -4.36 -41.88
CA HIS A 1124 -12.07 -5.77 -42.22
C HIS A 1124 -11.85 -6.05 -43.71
N GLU A 1125 -12.40 -5.20 -44.59
CA GLU A 1125 -12.20 -5.28 -46.04
C GLU A 1125 -10.72 -5.11 -46.39
N THR A 1126 -10.00 -4.20 -45.74
CA THR A 1126 -8.56 -4.00 -45.95
C THR A 1126 -7.76 -5.25 -45.60
N MET A 1127 -8.04 -5.89 -44.46
CA MET A 1127 -7.41 -7.15 -44.06
C MET A 1127 -7.72 -8.29 -45.05
N ASP A 1128 -8.93 -8.32 -45.57
CA ASP A 1128 -9.34 -9.29 -46.59
C ASP A 1128 -8.76 -9.00 -47.98
N MET A 1129 -8.54 -7.74 -48.34
CA MET A 1129 -7.81 -7.35 -49.55
C MET A 1129 -6.32 -7.72 -49.44
N ALA A 1130 -5.71 -7.55 -48.27
CA ALA A 1130 -4.34 -7.99 -48.01
C ALA A 1130 -4.17 -9.51 -48.24
N LYS A 1131 -5.13 -10.32 -47.76
CA LYS A 1131 -5.16 -11.77 -48.06
C LYS A 1131 -5.37 -12.06 -49.55
N LYS A 1132 -6.29 -11.37 -50.22
CA LYS A 1132 -6.59 -11.54 -51.65
C LYS A 1132 -5.41 -11.14 -52.56
N ARG A 1133 -4.48 -10.31 -52.09
CA ARG A 1133 -3.25 -9.94 -52.80
C ARG A 1133 -2.20 -11.08 -52.82
N ALA A 1134 -2.31 -12.08 -51.95
CA ALA A 1134 -1.47 -13.27 -51.94
C ALA A 1134 -2.00 -14.41 -52.84
N ILE A 1135 -2.91 -14.10 -53.78
CA ILE A 1135 -3.40 -15.06 -54.77
C ILE A 1135 -2.43 -15.09 -55.97
N GLU A 1136 -1.75 -16.22 -56.14
CA GLU A 1136 -0.88 -16.53 -57.28
C GLU A 1136 -1.69 -17.33 -58.34
N PRO A 1137 -1.24 -17.40 -59.61
CA PRO A 1137 -1.93 -18.14 -60.67
C PRO A 1137 -2.24 -19.60 -60.30
N ASP A 1138 -1.29 -20.30 -59.68
CA ASP A 1138 -1.42 -21.69 -59.20
C ASP A 1138 -2.61 -21.88 -58.23
N HIS A 1139 -3.03 -20.84 -57.51
CA HIS A 1139 -4.22 -20.88 -56.63
C HIS A 1139 -5.55 -20.80 -57.38
N VAL A 1140 -5.54 -20.43 -58.66
CA VAL A 1140 -6.75 -20.13 -59.47
C VAL A 1140 -6.92 -21.06 -60.67
N ASP A 1141 -5.83 -21.56 -61.26
CA ASP A 1141 -5.83 -22.36 -62.49
C ASP A 1141 -6.70 -23.63 -62.43
N ASP A 1142 -6.72 -24.34 -61.29
CA ASP A 1142 -7.56 -25.53 -61.08
C ASP A 1142 -9.02 -25.22 -60.70
N SER A 1143 -9.38 -23.94 -60.57
CA SER A 1143 -10.70 -23.49 -60.12
C SER A 1143 -11.67 -23.20 -61.28
N SER A 1144 -12.97 -23.03 -60.97
CA SER A 1144 -13.95 -22.55 -61.95
C SER A 1144 -13.71 -21.10 -62.42
N TYR A 1145 -12.89 -20.32 -61.72
CA TYR A 1145 -12.57 -18.93 -62.10
C TYR A 1145 -11.62 -18.83 -63.30
N ALA A 1146 -10.78 -19.86 -63.54
CA ALA A 1146 -9.93 -19.98 -64.74
C ALA A 1146 -10.71 -20.09 -66.07
N ARG A 1147 -12.06 -20.05 -66.03
CA ARG A 1147 -12.93 -19.90 -67.22
C ARG A 1147 -13.25 -18.44 -67.56
N PHE A 1148 -12.97 -17.53 -66.64
CA PHE A 1148 -13.19 -16.08 -66.77
C PHE A 1148 -11.87 -15.29 -66.78
N LEU A 1149 -10.74 -15.99 -66.62
CA LEU A 1149 -9.37 -15.50 -66.67
C LEU A 1149 -8.60 -16.39 -67.68
N PRO A 1150 -7.82 -15.85 -68.63
CA PRO A 1150 -7.44 -14.44 -68.79
C PRO A 1150 -8.56 -13.56 -69.37
N ALA A 1151 -8.56 -12.28 -68.99
CA ALA A 1151 -9.50 -11.29 -69.49
C ALA A 1151 -9.26 -10.87 -70.97
N THR A 1152 -8.19 -11.38 -71.59
CA THR A 1152 -7.80 -11.06 -72.97
C THR A 1152 -8.09 -12.21 -73.93
N ILE A 1153 -9.11 -12.04 -74.77
CA ILE A 1153 -9.44 -12.96 -75.87
C ILE A 1153 -9.27 -12.21 -77.20
N SER A 1154 -8.61 -12.84 -78.17
CA SER A 1154 -8.25 -12.25 -79.46
C SER A 1154 -8.52 -13.25 -80.59
N SER A 1155 -9.00 -12.75 -81.73
CA SER A 1155 -9.19 -13.55 -82.94
C SER A 1155 -7.89 -13.65 -83.74
N ALA A 1156 -7.40 -14.87 -83.98
CA ALA A 1156 -6.31 -15.11 -84.90
C ALA A 1156 -6.81 -15.07 -86.36
N GLN A 1157 -6.36 -14.08 -87.13
CA GLN A 1157 -6.63 -13.92 -88.56
C GLN A 1157 -5.32 -13.81 -89.36
N THR A 1158 -5.30 -14.15 -90.64
CA THR A 1158 -4.11 -13.94 -91.49
C THR A 1158 -3.99 -12.49 -91.99
N ILE A 1159 -5.12 -11.78 -92.12
CA ILE A 1159 -5.20 -10.37 -92.50
C ILE A 1159 -6.18 -9.70 -91.52
N PRO A 1160 -5.83 -8.59 -90.84
CA PRO A 1160 -6.75 -7.88 -89.96
C PRO A 1160 -7.90 -7.23 -90.75
N LEU A 1161 -9.13 -7.66 -90.51
CA LEU A 1161 -10.34 -7.06 -91.11
C LEU A 1161 -11.00 -5.99 -90.19
N ALA A 1162 -10.52 -5.87 -88.97
CA ALA A 1162 -11.05 -5.01 -87.91
C ALA A 1162 -9.93 -4.54 -86.98
N PRO A 1163 -10.15 -3.48 -86.17
CA PRO A 1163 -9.24 -3.03 -85.12
C PRO A 1163 -9.19 -4.08 -83.99
N SER A 1164 -8.43 -5.13 -84.19
CA SER A 1164 -8.33 -6.29 -83.31
C SER A 1164 -6.87 -6.69 -83.08
N LEU A 1165 -6.47 -6.85 -81.83
CA LEU A 1165 -5.19 -7.47 -81.49
C LEU A 1165 -5.13 -8.90 -82.02
N ASN A 1166 -3.97 -9.32 -82.52
CA ASN A 1166 -3.76 -10.67 -83.04
C ASN A 1166 -2.44 -11.26 -82.54
N TYR A 1167 -2.52 -12.02 -81.45
CA TYR A 1167 -1.35 -12.64 -80.81
C TYR A 1167 -0.56 -13.59 -81.72
N SER A 1168 -1.17 -14.13 -82.79
CA SER A 1168 -0.47 -15.03 -83.73
C SER A 1168 0.63 -14.35 -84.54
N PHE A 1169 0.62 -13.01 -84.62
CA PHE A 1169 1.65 -12.23 -85.30
C PHE A 1169 2.99 -12.23 -84.55
N ASN A 1170 2.98 -12.34 -83.22
CA ASN A 1170 4.21 -12.47 -82.43
C ASN A 1170 5.01 -13.73 -82.80
N ASN A 1171 4.30 -14.85 -82.99
CA ASN A 1171 4.87 -16.12 -83.44
C ASN A 1171 5.11 -16.20 -84.97
N LEU A 1172 4.92 -15.10 -85.71
CA LEU A 1172 5.02 -15.04 -87.18
C LEU A 1172 4.19 -16.11 -87.93
N VAL A 1173 3.08 -16.57 -87.32
CA VAL A 1173 2.25 -17.67 -87.88
C VAL A 1173 1.68 -17.28 -89.25
N HIS A 1174 1.39 -16.00 -89.47
CA HIS A 1174 0.93 -15.47 -90.74
C HIS A 1174 1.96 -15.68 -91.88
N GLU A 1175 3.28 -15.54 -91.62
CA GLU A 1175 4.30 -15.84 -92.64
C GLU A 1175 4.30 -17.32 -93.03
N ILE A 1176 4.11 -18.22 -92.06
CA ILE A 1176 4.08 -19.66 -92.28
C ILE A 1176 2.84 -20.04 -93.10
N LEU A 1177 1.68 -19.45 -92.78
CA LEU A 1177 0.43 -19.69 -93.51
C LEU A 1177 0.46 -19.09 -94.93
N LEU A 1178 1.07 -17.92 -95.12
CA LEU A 1178 1.23 -17.31 -96.45
C LEU A 1178 2.28 -18.03 -97.31
N LYS A 1179 3.35 -18.58 -96.72
CA LYS A 1179 4.34 -19.43 -97.42
C LYS A 1179 3.77 -20.79 -97.83
N ASN A 1180 2.84 -21.34 -97.05
CA ASN A 1180 2.17 -22.62 -97.36
C ASN A 1180 0.84 -22.46 -98.13
N GLY A 1181 0.47 -21.22 -98.47
CA GLY A 1181 -0.78 -20.86 -99.16
C GLY A 1181 -0.63 -20.52 -100.65
N ASN A 1182 0.54 -20.81 -101.24
CA ASN A 1182 0.86 -20.68 -102.67
C ASN A 1182 1.21 -22.06 -103.26
#